data_AF-A0A8H7EIL5-F1
#
_entry.id   AF-A0A8H7EIL5-F1
#
_cell.length_a   1.000
_cell.length_b   1.000
_cell.length_c   1.000
_cell.angle_alpha   90.00
_cell.angle_beta   90.00
_cell.angle_gamma   90.00
#
_symmetry.space_group_name_H-M   'P 1'
#
loop_
_entity.id
_entity.type
_entity.pdbx_description
1 polymer ?
#
loop_
_entity_poly.entity_id
_entity_poly.type
_entity_poly.pdbx_seq_one_letter_code
_entity_poly.pdbx_strand_id
1 'polypeptide(L)'
;MVFYSGFALCAAITSAAALQVPLLSSSNQASLGHPHGTKPLVNSTELQDLISGDRLMARAKKMYEIAKLGEAEYNHPTRVIGSAGHLGTLSYIYETVLELGDYYTITNQTFPAVSGNVFESRLVIGDSVPKSARAMGLTPATKDKEPVHGDLVFVENEGCQESDFPDSVAGNIAFVKRGVCPFGTKSEHAGRKGAVAAIVYNYEKDAVSGTLGTPSPDHIATFGLSGEEAEPILKKLEKEKRVDAIAYIDAEVNTILTVNIVAQTTAGDPDNCVMLGAHSDSVTEGPGINDDGSGTMSLLEVATQLTKFNVSNCVRFAWWAGEEEGLLGSDYYVASLPEKENQKIRLFMDYDMMASPNFAYQIYNATNALNPNGSEELRDLYIQWYKDQGLNYTFIPFDGRSDYDGFIRNGIPGGGIATGAEGIKTEKEVEMFGGKAGDWYDNCYHQLCDDISNLNETAWIVNTKLIAHSVATYARSFKGFPKRELEASVKSTAYREDVKYHGGSIKPHDYQMRLTCSGTNLEDERREVALSERAVTESSVAMSRLIAGCIASNRIMAPVSMASALTFELLGKCSVTKARAATLHLPHGPVPLPIFMPVATQASLKGLTPDQLEDQGCRLCLNNTYHLGLKPGQATLDAIGGAHKLQSWPHNILTDSGGFQMVSLLKLAKVTEEGVRFLSPHDGSPMLLTPEHSISLQNSIGSDIIMQLDDVIATTSPDHARMKEAMERSVRWLDRCIQAHKNPEKQNLFCIIQGGLDLDMRRECTAEMVARNTPGIAIGGLSGGEEKASYCNVVKTCTDLLPEKKPRYVMGVGYPEDLVVSVALGADMFDCVWPTRTARFGNAITAHGGLNLRNAAYSEDFGPIEEGCKCTCCRPTSEGGLGITRAYIYHVTAKETAGAHLLTMHNVHYQLNLMKEAREAIIQDRYPQFVKDFFSKLHNGEKDKYPQWAVDALRGVGVDLLS
;
A
#
# COMPACT_ATOMS: atom_id res chain seq x y z
N MET A 1 -42.19 -45.64 -12.01
CA MET A 1 -43.06 -45.65 -10.82
C MET A 1 -42.41 -44.77 -9.76
N VAL A 2 -43.13 -44.33 -8.73
CA VAL A 2 -42.66 -43.32 -7.75
C VAL A 2 -41.75 -43.95 -6.69
N PHE A 3 -40.64 -43.32 -6.30
CA PHE A 3 -40.39 -42.80 -4.94
C PHE A 3 -39.00 -42.13 -4.75
N TYR A 4 -38.95 -41.24 -3.76
CA TYR A 4 -37.77 -40.63 -3.12
C TYR A 4 -36.94 -41.70 -2.37
N SER A 5 -35.71 -41.48 -1.88
CA SER A 5 -34.93 -40.26 -1.62
C SER A 5 -33.44 -40.58 -1.42
N GLY A 6 -32.57 -39.57 -1.56
CA GLY A 6 -31.38 -39.44 -0.71
C GLY A 6 -30.04 -39.88 -1.31
N PHE A 7 -29.32 -38.93 -1.90
CA PHE A 7 -27.87 -38.88 -1.84
C PHE A 7 -27.44 -37.41 -1.67
N ALA A 8 -26.45 -37.17 -0.81
CA ALA A 8 -25.89 -35.84 -0.61
C ALA A 8 -24.79 -35.56 -1.64
N LEU A 9 -24.65 -34.31 -2.06
CA LEU A 9 -23.48 -33.82 -2.80
C LEU A 9 -23.19 -32.39 -2.35
N CYS A 10 -21.92 -32.07 -2.12
CA CYS A 10 -21.50 -30.78 -1.58
C CYS A 10 -21.66 -29.67 -2.63
N ALA A 11 -22.23 -28.53 -2.24
CA ALA A 11 -22.17 -27.31 -3.05
C ALA A 11 -20.79 -26.64 -2.85
N ALA A 12 -20.12 -26.32 -3.96
CA ALA A 12 -18.85 -25.60 -3.92
C ALA A 12 -19.08 -24.11 -3.61
N ILE A 13 -18.15 -23.51 -2.86
CA ILE A 13 -18.12 -22.07 -2.57
C ILE A 13 -17.16 -21.41 -3.55
N THR A 14 -17.60 -20.36 -4.23
CA THR A 14 -16.77 -19.53 -5.14
C THR A 14 -16.42 -18.21 -4.45
N SER A 15 -15.13 -17.97 -4.22
CA SER A 15 -14.58 -16.72 -3.68
C SER A 15 -13.79 -15.94 -4.76
N ALA A 16 -13.70 -14.63 -4.60
CA ALA A 16 -13.18 -13.72 -5.62
C ALA A 16 -11.65 -13.73 -5.72
N ALA A 17 -11.13 -13.43 -6.92
CA ALA A 17 -9.71 -13.32 -7.19
C ALA A 17 -9.16 -11.94 -6.79
N ALA A 18 -8.15 -11.94 -5.92
CA ALA A 18 -7.08 -10.94 -5.96
C ALA A 18 -6.15 -11.22 -7.16
N LEU A 19 -5.05 -10.46 -7.31
CA LEU A 19 -3.93 -10.87 -8.17
C LEU A 19 -3.21 -12.07 -7.54
N GLN A 20 -3.83 -13.24 -7.68
CA GLN A 20 -3.24 -14.51 -7.29
C GLN A 20 -2.24 -14.96 -8.36
N VAL A 21 -1.02 -15.31 -7.94
CA VAL A 21 -0.19 -16.28 -8.68
C VAL A 21 -1.09 -17.51 -8.92
N PRO A 22 -1.30 -17.96 -10.17
CA PRO A 22 -2.47 -18.75 -10.52
C PRO A 22 -2.52 -20.06 -9.72
N LEU A 23 -3.62 -20.25 -8.98
CA LEU A 23 -3.91 -21.47 -8.20
C LEU A 23 -4.25 -22.65 -9.12
N LEU A 24 -3.26 -23.08 -9.88
CA LEU A 24 -3.28 -24.28 -10.70
C LEU A 24 -3.21 -25.51 -9.79
N SER A 25 -4.39 -26.05 -9.46
CA SER A 25 -4.50 -27.40 -8.88
C SER A 25 -3.77 -28.40 -9.78
N SER A 26 -2.76 -29.08 -9.22
CA SER A 26 -1.85 -30.06 -9.84
C SER A 26 -2.22 -30.55 -11.25
N SER A 27 -1.96 -29.70 -12.25
CA SER A 27 -2.10 -30.07 -13.65
C SER A 27 -0.97 -31.02 -14.02
N ASN A 28 -1.29 -32.27 -14.31
CA ASN A 28 -0.32 -33.25 -14.83
C ASN A 28 0.41 -32.64 -16.05
N GLN A 29 1.69 -32.31 -15.88
CA GLN A 29 2.55 -31.92 -17.00
C GLN A 29 2.62 -33.09 -17.97
N ALA A 30 2.06 -32.91 -19.18
CA ALA A 30 2.21 -33.87 -20.25
C ALA A 30 3.70 -33.90 -20.66
N SER A 31 4.32 -35.08 -20.62
CA SER A 31 5.75 -35.23 -20.85
C SER A 31 6.14 -34.97 -22.32
N LEU A 32 6.50 -33.72 -22.61
CA LEU A 32 7.13 -33.30 -23.86
C LEU A 32 8.59 -33.80 -23.90
N GLY A 33 8.75 -35.11 -24.08
CA GLY A 33 10.05 -35.77 -24.07
C GLY A 33 10.98 -35.23 -25.17
N HIS A 34 11.96 -34.43 -24.77
CA HIS A 34 13.15 -34.13 -25.55
C HIS A 34 14.33 -35.02 -25.13
N PRO A 35 15.32 -35.26 -26.02
CA PRO A 35 16.31 -36.31 -25.79
C PRO A 35 17.24 -35.98 -24.63
N HIS A 36 17.50 -36.95 -23.74
CA HIS A 36 18.54 -36.84 -22.72
C HIS A 36 19.93 -36.68 -23.35
N GLY A 37 20.36 -35.43 -23.56
CA GLY A 37 21.75 -35.09 -23.73
C GLY A 37 22.54 -35.44 -22.46
N THR A 38 23.75 -35.97 -22.62
CA THR A 38 24.58 -36.45 -21.51
C THR A 38 25.20 -35.29 -20.71
N LYS A 39 24.39 -34.60 -19.89
CA LYS A 39 24.88 -33.60 -18.93
C LYS A 39 25.91 -34.24 -17.97
N PRO A 40 27.04 -33.59 -17.67
CA PRO A 40 28.00 -34.09 -16.69
C PRO A 40 27.39 -34.12 -15.29
N LEU A 41 27.86 -35.05 -14.43
CA LEU A 41 27.47 -35.06 -13.02
C LEU A 41 28.06 -33.83 -12.31
N VAL A 42 27.21 -33.05 -11.61
CA VAL A 42 27.54 -31.74 -11.02
C VAL A 42 28.92 -31.73 -10.38
N ASN A 43 29.79 -30.83 -10.84
CA ASN A 43 31.15 -30.67 -10.33
C ASN A 43 31.26 -29.34 -9.61
N SER A 44 31.89 -29.35 -8.43
CA SER A 44 32.00 -28.19 -7.55
C SER A 44 32.78 -27.05 -8.21
N THR A 45 33.90 -27.33 -8.87
CA THR A 45 34.68 -26.29 -9.59
C THR A 45 33.91 -25.76 -10.79
N GLU A 46 33.35 -26.64 -11.63
CA GLU A 46 32.63 -26.24 -12.85
C GLU A 46 31.35 -25.44 -12.56
N LEU A 47 30.66 -25.69 -11.43
CA LEU A 47 29.51 -24.88 -11.02
C LEU A 47 29.93 -23.53 -10.42
N GLN A 48 31.04 -23.48 -9.68
CA GLN A 48 31.62 -22.22 -9.16
C GLN A 48 32.15 -21.31 -10.28
N ASP A 49 32.77 -21.87 -11.31
CA ASP A 49 33.32 -21.12 -12.45
C ASP A 49 32.24 -20.49 -13.33
N LEU A 50 30.99 -20.96 -13.21
CA LEU A 50 29.84 -20.35 -13.88
C LEU A 50 29.30 -19.10 -13.16
N ILE A 51 29.58 -18.90 -11.87
CA ILE A 51 29.05 -17.76 -11.08
C ILE A 51 29.65 -16.43 -11.57
N SER A 52 28.82 -15.40 -11.73
CA SER A 52 29.16 -14.14 -12.42
C SER A 52 28.51 -12.93 -11.75
N GLY A 53 29.36 -11.95 -11.40
CA GLY A 53 28.95 -10.66 -10.82
C GLY A 53 27.98 -9.88 -11.71
N ASP A 54 28.28 -9.77 -13.01
CA ASP A 54 27.39 -9.12 -14.00
C ASP A 54 25.93 -9.62 -13.91
N ARG A 55 25.74 -10.93 -13.70
CA ARG A 55 24.39 -11.51 -13.59
C ARG A 55 23.77 -11.30 -12.21
N LEU A 56 24.53 -11.40 -11.12
CA LEU A 56 24.06 -11.03 -9.78
C LEU A 56 23.62 -9.56 -9.75
N MET A 57 24.43 -8.64 -10.28
CA MET A 57 24.10 -7.21 -10.39
C MET A 57 22.97 -6.92 -11.39
N ALA A 58 22.76 -7.74 -12.42
CA ALA A 58 21.58 -7.66 -13.28
C ALA A 58 20.30 -8.09 -12.55
N ARG A 59 20.37 -9.16 -11.73
CA ARG A 59 19.26 -9.57 -10.84
C ARG A 59 18.97 -8.48 -9.81
N ALA A 60 19.99 -7.85 -9.22
CA ALA A 60 19.82 -6.76 -8.24
C ALA A 60 19.05 -5.57 -8.83
N LYS A 61 19.43 -5.14 -10.04
CA LYS A 61 18.70 -4.09 -10.76
C LYS A 61 17.25 -4.49 -11.02
N LYS A 62 16.99 -5.72 -11.49
CA LYS A 62 15.63 -6.23 -11.71
C LYS A 62 14.81 -6.29 -10.41
N MET A 63 15.40 -6.71 -9.31
CA MET A 63 14.75 -6.76 -7.99
C MET A 63 14.47 -5.36 -7.42
N TYR A 64 15.34 -4.38 -7.65
CA TYR A 64 15.10 -2.99 -7.27
C TYR A 64 13.99 -2.33 -8.10
N GLU A 65 13.92 -2.57 -9.41
CA GLU A 65 12.77 -2.14 -10.23
C GLU A 65 11.46 -2.83 -9.80
N ILE A 66 11.52 -4.01 -9.19
CA ILE A 66 10.35 -4.68 -8.57
C ILE A 66 9.99 -4.03 -7.23
N ALA A 67 10.96 -3.69 -6.38
CA ALA A 67 10.71 -3.00 -5.11
C ALA A 67 9.98 -1.64 -5.31
N LYS A 68 10.23 -0.95 -6.44
CA LYS A 68 9.51 0.29 -6.80
C LYS A 68 8.00 0.11 -6.99
N LEU A 69 7.50 -1.12 -7.18
CA LEU A 69 6.05 -1.36 -7.24
C LEU A 69 5.36 -0.96 -5.92
N GLY A 70 6.07 -1.04 -4.78
CA GLY A 70 5.59 -0.56 -3.48
C GLY A 70 5.51 0.97 -3.33
N GLU A 71 6.07 1.78 -4.25
CA GLU A 71 6.07 3.25 -4.14
C GLU A 71 4.65 3.85 -4.08
N ALA A 72 3.67 3.21 -4.73
CA ALA A 72 2.27 3.66 -4.72
C ALA A 72 1.59 3.50 -3.34
N GLU A 73 2.07 2.56 -2.53
CA GLU A 73 1.54 2.18 -1.22
C GLU A 73 2.32 2.86 -0.09
N TYR A 74 3.66 2.78 -0.13
CA TYR A 74 4.58 3.19 0.95
C TYR A 74 5.33 4.51 0.65
N ASN A 75 5.15 5.13 -0.53
CA ASN A 75 5.85 6.35 -0.97
C ASN A 75 7.38 6.17 -1.12
N HIS A 76 7.87 4.94 -1.19
CA HIS A 76 9.25 4.58 -1.53
C HIS A 76 9.32 3.09 -1.97
N PRO A 77 10.46 2.62 -2.54
CA PRO A 77 10.63 1.21 -2.85
C PRO A 77 10.62 0.35 -1.58
N THR A 78 9.89 -0.76 -1.61
CA THR A 78 9.88 -1.81 -0.59
C THR A 78 9.40 -3.13 -1.18
N ARG A 79 9.84 -4.25 -0.60
CA ARG A 79 9.35 -5.60 -0.91
C ARG A 79 8.61 -6.22 0.29
N VAL A 80 8.13 -5.41 1.24
CA VAL A 80 7.46 -5.88 2.47
C VAL A 80 6.28 -6.80 2.18
N ILE A 81 6.16 -7.86 2.98
CA ILE A 81 5.20 -8.95 2.78
C ILE A 81 3.78 -8.45 2.44
N GLY A 82 3.25 -8.91 1.32
CA GLY A 82 1.92 -8.55 0.83
C GLY A 82 1.83 -7.26 -0.01
N SER A 83 2.87 -6.42 -0.04
CA SER A 83 2.95 -5.26 -0.94
C SER A 83 3.03 -5.67 -2.42
N ALA A 84 2.78 -4.72 -3.34
CA ALA A 84 3.00 -4.94 -4.77
C ALA A 84 4.47 -5.30 -5.10
N GLY A 85 5.44 -4.81 -4.32
CA GLY A 85 6.85 -5.18 -4.45
C GLY A 85 7.13 -6.63 -4.02
N HIS A 86 6.47 -7.11 -2.96
CA HIS A 86 6.54 -8.52 -2.57
C HIS A 86 5.92 -9.45 -3.62
N LEU A 87 4.70 -9.13 -4.06
CA LEU A 87 3.98 -9.92 -5.06
C LEU A 87 4.73 -9.96 -6.41
N GLY A 88 5.37 -8.85 -6.80
CA GLY A 88 6.27 -8.80 -7.95
C GLY A 88 7.54 -9.64 -7.76
N THR A 89 8.05 -9.76 -6.53
CA THR A 89 9.24 -10.57 -6.21
C THR A 89 8.92 -12.07 -6.27
N LEU A 90 7.80 -12.49 -5.68
CA LEU A 90 7.27 -13.85 -5.81
C LEU A 90 7.03 -14.23 -7.28
N SER A 91 6.45 -13.31 -8.07
CA SER A 91 6.22 -13.52 -9.50
C SER A 91 7.53 -13.71 -10.26
N TYR A 92 8.52 -12.84 -10.03
CA TYR A 92 9.84 -12.93 -10.65
C TYR A 92 10.61 -14.20 -10.28
N ILE A 93 10.54 -14.66 -9.02
CA ILE A 93 11.12 -15.94 -8.58
C ILE A 93 10.44 -17.09 -9.34
N TYR A 94 9.11 -17.13 -9.35
CA TYR A 94 8.33 -18.19 -10.00
C TYR A 94 8.60 -18.26 -11.50
N GLU A 95 8.56 -17.13 -12.21
CA GLU A 95 8.85 -17.01 -13.64
C GLU A 95 10.29 -17.43 -13.96
N THR A 96 11.28 -16.93 -13.20
CA THR A 96 12.70 -17.27 -13.40
C THR A 96 12.96 -18.77 -13.30
N VAL A 97 12.31 -19.47 -12.36
CA VAL A 97 12.47 -20.93 -12.23
C VAL A 97 11.65 -21.68 -13.29
N LEU A 98 10.49 -21.17 -13.70
CA LEU A 98 9.66 -21.76 -14.76
C LEU A 98 10.37 -21.72 -16.13
N GLU A 99 11.14 -20.67 -16.40
CA GLU A 99 12.00 -20.57 -17.60
C GLU A 99 13.13 -21.63 -17.64
N LEU A 100 13.46 -22.28 -16.52
CA LEU A 100 14.45 -23.38 -16.46
C LEU A 100 13.89 -24.73 -16.93
N GLY A 101 12.60 -24.79 -17.30
CA GLY A 101 11.97 -25.95 -17.93
C GLY A 101 11.74 -27.14 -16.99
N ASP A 102 11.83 -28.36 -17.54
CA ASP A 102 11.53 -29.61 -16.84
C ASP A 102 12.61 -30.07 -15.84
N TYR A 103 13.60 -29.22 -15.56
CA TYR A 103 14.64 -29.51 -14.57
C TYR A 103 14.15 -29.37 -13.13
N TYR A 104 13.10 -28.57 -12.88
CA TYR A 104 12.52 -28.33 -11.56
C TYR A 104 11.01 -28.59 -11.49
N THR A 105 10.57 -29.33 -10.48
CA THR A 105 9.18 -29.31 -9.99
C THR A 105 9.01 -28.10 -9.08
N ILE A 106 8.21 -27.12 -9.49
CA ILE A 106 7.88 -25.93 -8.69
C ILE A 106 6.57 -26.19 -7.93
N THR A 107 6.54 -25.83 -6.64
CA THR A 107 5.36 -25.91 -5.77
C THR A 107 5.20 -24.59 -5.02
N ASN A 108 3.99 -24.02 -5.07
CA ASN A 108 3.61 -22.84 -4.31
C ASN A 108 2.85 -23.30 -3.06
N GLN A 109 3.39 -23.02 -1.87
CA GLN A 109 2.74 -23.32 -0.60
C GLN A 109 2.11 -22.03 -0.05
N THR A 110 0.80 -21.89 -0.24
CA THR A 110 0.03 -20.76 0.32
C THR A 110 -0.20 -20.94 1.81
N PHE A 111 -0.02 -19.87 2.59
CA PHE A 111 -0.29 -19.86 4.03
C PHE A 111 -0.76 -18.47 4.51
N PRO A 112 -1.46 -18.39 5.66
CA PRO A 112 -1.82 -17.12 6.27
C PRO A 112 -0.63 -16.53 7.03
N ALA A 113 -0.26 -15.30 6.69
CA ALA A 113 0.69 -14.49 7.45
C ALA A 113 -0.02 -13.31 8.11
N VAL A 114 0.54 -12.80 9.20
CA VAL A 114 0.12 -11.53 9.79
C VAL A 114 1.02 -10.45 9.22
N SER A 115 0.43 -9.30 8.87
CA SER A 115 1.16 -8.09 8.48
C SER A 115 0.60 -6.90 9.26
N GLY A 116 1.48 -6.04 9.76
CA GLY A 116 1.11 -4.82 10.48
C GLY A 116 1.78 -3.58 9.92
N ASN A 117 1.05 -2.47 9.89
CA ASN A 117 1.58 -1.17 9.47
C ASN A 117 1.15 -0.09 10.48
N VAL A 118 2.10 0.78 10.88
CA VAL A 118 1.87 1.90 11.79
C VAL A 118 2.02 3.21 11.01
N PHE A 119 0.89 3.85 10.71
CA PHE A 119 0.82 5.07 9.89
C PHE A 119 1.22 6.32 10.66
N GLU A 120 0.88 6.41 11.95
CA GLU A 120 1.40 7.42 12.88
C GLU A 120 1.44 6.85 14.30
N SER A 121 2.42 7.28 15.11
CA SER A 121 2.36 7.09 16.56
C SER A 121 2.86 8.34 17.31
N ARG A 122 2.23 8.63 18.45
CA ARG A 122 2.56 9.73 19.36
C ARG A 122 2.42 9.26 20.80
N LEU A 123 3.42 9.58 21.62
CA LEU A 123 3.37 9.36 23.06
C LEU A 123 3.73 10.66 23.79
N VAL A 124 2.91 11.04 24.77
CA VAL A 124 3.17 12.15 25.68
C VAL A 124 3.08 11.61 27.10
N ILE A 125 4.05 11.95 27.95
CA ILE A 125 4.11 11.55 29.36
C ILE A 125 4.28 12.83 30.19
N GLY A 126 3.22 13.23 30.88
CA GLY A 126 3.05 14.52 31.52
C GLY A 126 3.39 15.68 30.57
N ASP A 127 4.39 16.47 30.95
CA ASP A 127 4.89 17.62 30.22
C ASP A 127 5.91 17.28 29.10
N SER A 128 6.13 15.99 28.79
CA SER A 128 7.22 15.53 27.92
C SER A 128 6.76 14.62 26.77
N VAL A 129 7.38 14.77 25.60
CA VAL A 129 7.29 13.83 24.47
C VAL A 129 8.59 13.03 24.44
N PRO A 130 8.62 11.72 24.76
CA PRO A 130 9.86 10.95 24.82
C PRO A 130 10.44 10.70 23.43
N LYS A 131 11.74 10.94 23.24
CA LYS A 131 12.43 10.76 21.95
C LYS A 131 12.53 9.30 21.51
N SER A 132 12.65 8.39 22.47
CA SER A 132 12.84 6.95 22.24
C SER A 132 11.51 6.20 22.05
N ALA A 133 10.37 6.84 22.28
CA ALA A 133 9.06 6.24 22.11
C ALA A 133 8.86 5.75 20.67
N ARG A 134 8.59 4.45 20.51
CA ARG A 134 8.22 3.82 19.22
C ARG A 134 7.03 2.92 19.44
N ALA A 135 6.13 2.81 18.47
CA ALA A 135 5.14 1.75 18.45
C ALA A 135 5.85 0.37 18.33
N MET A 136 5.29 -0.66 18.94
CA MET A 136 5.70 -2.04 18.67
C MET A 136 5.14 -2.52 17.33
N GLY A 137 5.87 -3.41 16.63
CA GLY A 137 5.36 -4.11 15.45
C GLY A 137 4.11 -4.93 15.80
N LEU A 138 3.21 -5.11 14.83
CA LEU A 138 1.91 -5.77 15.02
C LEU A 138 1.05 -5.21 16.17
N THR A 139 1.28 -3.98 16.62
CA THR A 139 0.43 -3.33 17.63
C THR A 139 -0.86 -2.80 16.98
N PRO A 140 -2.04 -3.01 17.61
CA PRO A 140 -3.27 -2.40 17.12
C PRO A 140 -3.26 -0.89 17.33
N ALA A 141 -4.09 -0.18 16.56
CA ALA A 141 -4.34 1.24 16.76
C ALA A 141 -4.84 1.53 18.19
N THR A 142 -4.69 2.78 18.65
CA THR A 142 -5.47 3.24 19.81
C THR A 142 -6.96 3.20 19.49
N LYS A 143 -7.78 3.04 20.54
CA LYS A 143 -9.21 2.77 20.40
C LYS A 143 -9.89 3.81 19.51
N ASP A 144 -10.74 3.33 18.59
CA ASP A 144 -11.49 4.13 17.63
C ASP A 144 -10.61 4.98 16.67
N LYS A 145 -9.29 4.71 16.60
CA LYS A 145 -8.25 5.53 15.94
C LYS A 145 -8.17 6.96 16.47
N GLU A 146 -8.44 7.16 17.76
CA GLU A 146 -8.32 8.44 18.47
C GLU A 146 -7.25 8.37 19.57
N PRO A 147 -6.72 9.50 20.08
CA PRO A 147 -5.80 9.53 21.21
C PRO A 147 -6.48 9.07 22.52
N VAL A 148 -5.86 8.14 23.24
CA VAL A 148 -6.29 7.73 24.58
C VAL A 148 -5.46 8.43 25.65
N HIS A 149 -6.11 8.80 26.75
CA HIS A 149 -5.50 9.48 27.90
C HIS A 149 -5.74 8.67 29.17
N GLY A 150 -4.71 8.50 29.98
CA GLY A 150 -4.80 7.83 31.29
C GLY A 150 -3.55 8.09 32.14
N ASP A 151 -3.59 7.66 33.39
CA ASP A 151 -2.43 7.71 34.27
C ASP A 151 -1.46 6.58 33.95
N LEU A 152 -0.15 6.80 34.13
CA LEU A 152 0.84 5.73 34.13
C LEU A 152 0.71 4.91 35.41
N VAL A 153 0.30 3.66 35.25
CA VAL A 153 0.20 2.69 36.35
C VAL A 153 1.40 1.75 36.28
N PHE A 154 2.26 1.83 37.29
CA PHE A 154 3.43 0.98 37.42
C PHE A 154 3.04 -0.49 37.63
N VAL A 155 3.64 -1.38 36.85
CA VAL A 155 3.54 -2.84 37.00
C VAL A 155 4.81 -3.32 37.69
N GLU A 156 4.66 -3.85 38.90
CA GLU A 156 5.79 -4.13 39.82
C GLU A 156 6.70 -5.28 39.34
N ASN A 157 6.10 -6.26 38.66
CA ASN A 157 6.77 -7.39 38.02
C ASN A 157 6.99 -7.14 36.51
N GLU A 158 7.47 -8.14 35.78
CA GLU A 158 7.72 -8.05 34.35
C GLU A 158 6.44 -8.12 33.48
N GLY A 159 5.23 -8.15 34.06
CA GLY A 159 3.97 -8.26 33.31
C GLY A 159 3.77 -9.62 32.62
N CYS A 160 4.46 -10.64 33.12
CA CYS A 160 4.48 -11.98 32.54
C CYS A 160 3.34 -12.86 33.06
N GLN A 161 2.61 -12.43 34.08
CA GLN A 161 1.36 -13.03 34.56
C GLN A 161 0.28 -11.94 34.65
N GLU A 162 -0.99 -12.29 34.42
CA GLU A 162 -2.12 -11.35 34.56
C GLU A 162 -2.23 -10.75 35.99
N SER A 163 -1.75 -11.50 37.00
CA SER A 163 -1.66 -11.05 38.39
C SER A 163 -0.64 -9.94 38.65
N ASP A 164 0.27 -9.66 37.71
CA ASP A 164 1.26 -8.59 37.84
C ASP A 164 0.62 -7.20 37.70
N PHE A 165 -0.54 -7.14 37.03
CA PHE A 165 -1.24 -5.90 36.68
C PHE A 165 -2.29 -5.56 37.75
N PRO A 166 -2.12 -4.45 38.48
CA PRO A 166 -3.08 -4.03 39.50
C PRO A 166 -4.38 -3.53 38.87
N ASP A 167 -5.50 -3.71 39.56
CA ASP A 167 -6.83 -3.35 39.04
C ASP A 167 -7.01 -1.83 38.79
N SER A 168 -6.09 -1.00 39.28
CA SER A 168 -5.98 0.43 38.96
C SER A 168 -5.55 0.72 37.51
N VAL A 169 -5.04 -0.26 36.77
CA VAL A 169 -4.67 -0.12 35.35
C VAL A 169 -5.90 0.03 34.43
N ALA A 170 -7.09 -0.36 34.90
CA ALA A 170 -8.33 -0.23 34.14
C ALA A 170 -8.64 1.24 33.80
N GLY A 171 -8.79 1.55 32.51
CA GLY A 171 -8.95 2.91 32.00
C GLY A 171 -7.65 3.74 31.94
N ASN A 172 -6.52 3.16 32.30
CA ASN A 172 -5.21 3.83 32.44
C ASN A 172 -4.16 3.18 31.52
N ILE A 173 -2.92 3.69 31.57
CA ILE A 173 -1.82 3.25 30.70
C ILE A 173 -0.84 2.40 31.51
N ALA A 174 -0.63 1.15 31.09
CA ALA A 174 0.24 0.21 31.78
C ALA A 174 1.73 0.55 31.55
N PHE A 175 2.50 0.76 32.62
CA PHE A 175 3.94 1.06 32.55
C PHE A 175 4.73 -0.18 33.02
N VAL A 176 5.21 -0.97 32.06
CA VAL A 176 5.67 -2.36 32.26
C VAL A 176 7.16 -2.50 31.96
N LYS A 177 7.89 -3.24 32.79
CA LYS A 177 9.31 -3.50 32.57
C LYS A 177 9.54 -4.49 31.42
N ARG A 178 10.55 -4.23 30.57
CA ARG A 178 11.14 -5.25 29.68
C ARG A 178 11.66 -6.42 30.53
N GLY A 179 11.37 -7.63 30.09
CA GLY A 179 11.59 -8.85 30.85
C GLY A 179 11.63 -10.08 29.95
N VAL A 180 11.57 -11.28 30.54
CA VAL A 180 11.80 -12.54 29.82
C VAL A 180 10.63 -13.03 28.95
N CYS A 181 9.41 -12.54 29.17
CA CYS A 181 8.22 -12.92 28.39
C CYS A 181 7.97 -12.00 27.17
N PRO A 182 7.25 -12.49 26.13
CA PRO A 182 6.92 -11.73 24.93
C PRO A 182 6.22 -10.39 25.17
N PHE A 183 6.41 -9.44 24.25
CA PHE A 183 5.71 -8.14 24.32
C PHE A 183 4.19 -8.28 24.12
N GLY A 184 3.76 -9.18 23.23
CA GLY A 184 2.35 -9.53 23.06
C GLY A 184 1.68 -9.94 24.38
N THR A 185 2.28 -10.88 25.12
CA THR A 185 1.79 -11.33 26.44
C THR A 185 1.62 -10.17 27.43
N LYS A 186 2.55 -9.21 27.47
CA LYS A 186 2.43 -8.01 28.32
C LYS A 186 1.27 -7.11 27.89
N SER A 187 1.09 -6.93 26.58
CA SER A 187 -0.02 -6.16 25.99
C SER A 187 -1.38 -6.83 26.26
N GLU A 188 -1.44 -8.15 26.09
CA GLU A 188 -2.63 -8.98 26.29
C GLU A 188 -3.11 -8.96 27.75
N HIS A 189 -2.20 -9.13 28.71
CA HIS A 189 -2.53 -9.02 30.13
C HIS A 189 -2.99 -7.61 30.51
N ALA A 190 -2.37 -6.56 29.96
CA ALA A 190 -2.79 -5.18 30.17
C ALA A 190 -4.20 -4.91 29.63
N GLY A 191 -4.50 -5.39 28.41
CA GLY A 191 -5.82 -5.24 27.79
C GLY A 191 -6.93 -6.03 28.50
N ARG A 192 -6.66 -7.28 28.94
CA ARG A 192 -7.59 -8.04 29.81
C ARG A 192 -7.91 -7.32 31.12
N LYS A 193 -6.93 -6.60 31.67
CA LYS A 193 -7.08 -5.73 32.85
C LYS A 193 -7.65 -4.34 32.53
N GLY A 194 -8.06 -4.09 31.29
CA GLY A 194 -8.77 -2.88 30.88
C GLY A 194 -7.88 -1.65 30.65
N ALA A 195 -6.57 -1.82 30.49
CA ALA A 195 -5.67 -0.72 30.13
C ALA A 195 -6.00 -0.17 28.73
N VAL A 196 -5.88 1.15 28.53
CA VAL A 196 -6.18 1.79 27.24
C VAL A 196 -4.97 1.83 26.28
N ALA A 197 -3.76 1.75 26.84
CA ALA A 197 -2.49 1.56 26.12
C ALA A 197 -1.45 0.94 27.06
N ALA A 198 -0.33 0.47 26.51
CA ALA A 198 0.82 -0.02 27.26
C ALA A 198 2.13 0.66 26.83
N ILE A 199 3.07 0.76 27.75
CA ILE A 199 4.45 1.22 27.53
C ILE A 199 5.38 0.18 28.15
N VAL A 200 6.16 -0.50 27.32
CA VAL A 200 7.21 -1.43 27.76
C VAL A 200 8.54 -0.69 27.77
N TYR A 201 9.12 -0.48 28.95
CA TYR A 201 10.37 0.26 29.10
C TYR A 201 11.59 -0.66 29.28
N ASN A 202 12.71 -0.30 28.69
CA ASN A 202 13.96 -1.06 28.77
C ASN A 202 14.63 -0.92 30.16
N TYR A 203 15.40 -1.93 30.58
CA TYR A 203 16.24 -1.85 31.79
C TYR A 203 17.63 -1.27 31.48
N GLU A 204 18.04 -1.25 30.20
CA GLU A 204 19.24 -0.58 29.71
C GLU A 204 18.90 0.83 29.18
N LYS A 205 19.90 1.69 29.04
CA LYS A 205 19.72 3.07 28.56
C LYS A 205 19.10 3.18 27.17
N ASP A 206 19.35 2.18 26.31
CA ASP A 206 18.93 2.19 24.92
C ASP A 206 17.41 2.02 24.77
N ALA A 207 16.86 2.42 23.62
CA ALA A 207 15.47 2.16 23.27
C ALA A 207 15.17 0.64 23.20
N VAL A 208 13.88 0.29 23.24
CA VAL A 208 13.41 -1.07 22.96
C VAL A 208 12.41 -1.04 21.80
N SER A 209 12.62 -1.93 20.84
CA SER A 209 11.72 -2.25 19.73
C SER A 209 11.40 -3.75 19.74
N GLY A 210 10.42 -4.16 18.96
CA GLY A 210 9.99 -5.55 18.78
C GLY A 210 8.53 -5.63 18.34
N THR A 211 8.06 -6.84 18.09
CA THR A 211 6.68 -7.12 17.66
C THR A 211 5.81 -7.59 18.84
N LEU A 212 4.48 -7.41 18.75
CA LEU A 212 3.54 -8.10 19.63
C LEU A 212 3.33 -9.57 19.22
N GLY A 213 3.77 -9.97 18.01
CA GLY A 213 3.56 -11.32 17.48
C GLY A 213 2.09 -11.59 17.13
N THR A 214 1.65 -12.84 17.29
CA THR A 214 0.29 -13.28 16.94
C THR A 214 -0.79 -12.37 17.54
N PRO A 215 -1.66 -11.74 16.74
CA PRO A 215 -2.67 -10.81 17.24
C PRO A 215 -3.69 -11.48 18.16
N SER A 216 -3.84 -10.94 19.37
CA SER A 216 -4.91 -11.28 20.30
C SER A 216 -5.99 -10.18 20.29
N PRO A 217 -7.29 -10.51 20.45
CA PRO A 217 -8.34 -9.50 20.65
C PRO A 217 -8.14 -8.65 21.91
N ASP A 218 -7.31 -9.11 22.85
CA ASP A 218 -6.95 -8.38 24.06
C ASP A 218 -5.63 -7.58 23.93
N HIS A 219 -4.98 -7.56 22.76
CA HIS A 219 -3.84 -6.66 22.52
C HIS A 219 -4.31 -5.19 22.48
N ILE A 220 -3.44 -4.29 22.97
CA ILE A 220 -3.69 -2.84 22.99
C ILE A 220 -2.51 -2.08 22.37
N ALA A 221 -2.75 -0.81 22.02
CA ALA A 221 -1.71 0.09 21.51
C ALA A 221 -0.51 0.13 22.47
N THR A 222 0.65 -0.34 21.99
CA THR A 222 1.82 -0.62 22.82
C THR A 222 3.06 0.09 22.30
N PHE A 223 3.73 0.84 23.18
CA PHE A 223 4.98 1.52 22.90
C PHE A 223 6.18 0.82 23.54
N GLY A 224 7.34 0.89 22.87
CA GLY A 224 8.65 0.73 23.49
C GLY A 224 9.21 2.06 23.98
N LEU A 225 9.94 2.05 25.11
CA LEU A 225 10.58 3.24 25.71
C LEU A 225 11.99 2.90 26.24
N SER A 226 12.95 3.82 26.14
CA SER A 226 14.29 3.60 26.67
C SER A 226 14.35 3.64 28.21
N GLY A 227 15.34 2.95 28.80
CA GLY A 227 15.57 3.00 30.24
C GLY A 227 16.00 4.39 30.73
N GLU A 228 16.68 5.18 29.87
CA GLU A 228 17.10 6.55 30.20
C GLU A 228 15.91 7.52 30.30
N GLU A 229 14.89 7.38 29.45
CA GLU A 229 13.65 8.18 29.56
C GLU A 229 12.67 7.60 30.61
N ALA A 230 12.75 6.30 30.92
CA ALA A 230 11.94 5.66 31.96
C ALA A 230 12.43 5.91 33.40
N GLU A 231 13.74 5.98 33.65
CA GLU A 231 14.31 6.23 34.99
C GLU A 231 13.73 7.47 35.71
N PRO A 232 13.57 8.65 35.06
CA PRO A 232 12.93 9.81 35.71
C PRO A 232 11.41 9.65 35.90
N ILE A 233 10.75 8.78 35.12
CA ILE A 233 9.31 8.46 35.28
C ILE A 233 9.11 7.56 36.49
N LEU A 234 9.89 6.49 36.62
CA LEU A 234 9.88 5.60 37.80
C LEU A 234 10.08 6.42 39.08
N LYS A 235 11.06 7.33 39.11
CA LYS A 235 11.33 8.22 40.26
C LYS A 235 10.25 9.29 40.54
N LYS A 236 9.27 9.47 39.64
CA LYS A 236 8.02 10.22 39.90
C LYS A 236 7.00 9.27 40.56
N LEU A 237 6.75 8.10 39.96
CA LEU A 237 5.78 7.09 40.41
C LEU A 237 6.10 6.55 41.82
N GLU A 238 7.37 6.25 42.12
CA GLU A 238 7.88 5.86 43.45
C GLU A 238 7.56 6.86 44.58
N LYS A 239 7.24 8.12 44.23
CA LYS A 239 7.00 9.21 45.19
C LYS A 239 5.53 9.60 45.27
N GLU A 240 4.65 8.65 44.97
CA GLU A 240 3.18 8.79 44.92
C GLU A 240 2.71 9.93 44.00
N LYS A 241 3.55 10.37 43.06
CA LYS A 241 3.15 11.37 42.07
C LYS A 241 2.47 10.69 40.90
N ARG A 242 1.18 10.96 40.76
CA ARG A 242 0.42 10.80 39.51
C ARG A 242 1.24 11.34 38.33
N VAL A 243 1.39 10.54 37.28
CA VAL A 243 1.94 10.94 35.99
C VAL A 243 0.89 10.59 34.95
N ASP A 244 0.27 11.60 34.38
CA ASP A 244 -0.63 11.50 33.24
C ASP A 244 0.12 11.17 31.95
N ALA A 245 -0.56 10.56 30.98
CA ALA A 245 -0.02 10.28 29.66
C ALA A 245 -1.11 10.27 28.58
N ILE A 246 -0.71 10.60 27.35
CA ILE A 246 -1.52 10.51 26.14
C ILE A 246 -0.80 9.58 25.16
N ALA A 247 -1.49 8.54 24.74
CA ALA A 247 -1.03 7.58 23.73
C ALA A 247 -1.91 7.68 22.48
N TYR A 248 -1.31 7.67 21.31
CA TYR A 248 -2.01 7.62 20.02
C TYR A 248 -1.22 6.75 19.05
N ILE A 249 -1.89 5.79 18.41
CA ILE A 249 -1.33 4.98 17.33
C ILE A 249 -2.41 4.85 16.26
N ASP A 250 -2.14 5.30 15.05
CA ASP A 250 -2.87 4.84 13.86
C ASP A 250 -2.11 3.67 13.26
N ALA A 251 -2.71 2.49 13.31
CA ALA A 251 -2.17 1.26 12.76
C ALA A 251 -3.26 0.39 12.15
N GLU A 252 -2.86 -0.55 11.30
CA GLU A 252 -3.66 -1.70 10.92
C GLU A 252 -2.85 -2.97 11.08
N VAL A 253 -3.51 -4.02 11.57
CA VAL A 253 -2.97 -5.39 11.65
C VAL A 253 -3.94 -6.28 10.91
N ASN A 254 -3.51 -6.88 9.80
CA ASN A 254 -4.33 -7.69 8.92
C ASN A 254 -3.72 -9.10 8.79
N THR A 255 -4.56 -10.12 8.60
CA THR A 255 -4.10 -11.44 8.13
C THR A 255 -4.20 -11.46 6.61
N ILE A 256 -3.07 -11.70 5.95
CA ILE A 256 -2.93 -11.82 4.50
C ILE A 256 -2.66 -13.27 4.11
N LEU A 257 -2.92 -13.64 2.85
CA LEU A 257 -2.46 -14.92 2.29
C LEU A 257 -1.21 -14.66 1.47
N THR A 258 -0.13 -15.37 1.81
CA THR A 258 1.18 -15.29 1.16
C THR A 258 1.61 -16.68 0.65
N VAL A 259 2.77 -16.79 0.00
CA VAL A 259 3.24 -18.00 -0.68
C VAL A 259 4.73 -18.22 -0.46
N ASN A 260 5.10 -19.39 0.08
CA ASN A 260 6.46 -19.92 -0.10
C ASN A 260 6.59 -20.55 -1.50
N ILE A 261 7.69 -20.31 -2.20
CA ILE A 261 7.98 -20.95 -3.49
C ILE A 261 9.06 -22.00 -3.28
N VAL A 262 8.80 -23.25 -3.68
CA VAL A 262 9.72 -24.38 -3.50
C VAL A 262 10.00 -25.04 -4.85
N ALA A 263 11.27 -25.15 -5.23
CA ALA A 263 11.72 -25.72 -6.50
C ALA A 263 12.67 -26.90 -6.27
N GLN A 264 12.22 -28.12 -6.56
CA GLN A 264 13.00 -29.35 -6.41
C GLN A 264 13.43 -29.92 -7.76
N THR A 265 14.67 -30.39 -7.90
CA THR A 265 15.12 -31.08 -9.11
C THR A 265 14.25 -32.30 -9.43
N THR A 266 13.91 -32.48 -10.71
CA THR A 266 13.18 -33.65 -11.23
C THR A 266 14.04 -34.92 -11.30
N ALA A 267 15.36 -34.75 -11.23
CA ALA A 267 16.36 -35.82 -11.15
C ALA A 267 17.12 -35.82 -9.82
N GLY A 268 17.85 -36.91 -9.56
CA GLY A 268 18.49 -37.22 -8.28
C GLY A 268 17.62 -38.09 -7.37
N ASP A 269 18.21 -38.65 -6.32
CA ASP A 269 17.50 -39.41 -5.29
C ASP A 269 16.53 -38.50 -4.51
N PRO A 270 15.20 -38.71 -4.60
CA PRO A 270 14.21 -37.88 -3.92
C PRO A 270 14.18 -38.11 -2.40
N ASP A 271 14.69 -39.25 -1.92
CA ASP A 271 14.74 -39.59 -0.49
C ASP A 271 16.02 -39.08 0.20
N ASN A 272 16.90 -38.40 -0.55
CA ASN A 272 18.10 -37.74 -0.04
C ASN A 272 18.24 -36.34 -0.67
N CYS A 273 17.58 -35.34 -0.09
CA CYS A 273 17.60 -33.97 -0.59
C CYS A 273 18.60 -33.05 0.12
N VAL A 274 19.33 -32.28 -0.68
CA VAL A 274 19.98 -31.02 -0.27
C VAL A 274 18.92 -29.94 -0.31
N MET A 275 18.68 -29.22 0.79
CA MET A 275 17.75 -28.09 0.79
C MET A 275 18.49 -26.78 1.11
N LEU A 276 18.04 -25.68 0.51
CA LEU A 276 18.53 -24.34 0.79
C LEU A 276 17.43 -23.28 0.66
N GLY A 277 17.52 -22.22 1.48
CA GLY A 277 16.52 -21.15 1.58
C GLY A 277 17.10 -19.74 1.47
N ALA A 278 16.21 -18.78 1.22
CA ALA A 278 16.38 -17.32 1.32
C ALA A 278 14.99 -16.66 1.31
N HIS A 279 14.88 -15.36 1.61
CA HIS A 279 13.59 -14.71 1.87
C HIS A 279 13.13 -13.83 0.68
N SER A 280 11.80 -13.73 0.49
CA SER A 280 11.18 -13.13 -0.72
C SER A 280 10.65 -11.70 -0.50
N ASP A 281 10.51 -11.29 0.76
CA ASP A 281 10.06 -9.98 1.23
C ASP A 281 11.23 -9.12 1.73
N SER A 282 10.95 -8.06 2.52
CA SER A 282 11.90 -7.15 3.19
C SER A 282 11.16 -6.41 4.31
N VAL A 283 11.83 -5.55 5.09
CA VAL A 283 11.10 -4.57 5.94
C VAL A 283 10.19 -3.59 5.18
N THR A 284 9.26 -2.98 5.93
CA THR A 284 8.45 -1.83 5.49
C THR A 284 9.32 -0.65 5.06
N GLU A 285 10.45 -0.42 5.75
CA GLU A 285 11.30 0.78 5.68
C GLU A 285 12.25 0.86 4.48
N GLY A 286 12.42 -0.21 3.69
CA GLY A 286 13.46 -0.26 2.65
C GLY A 286 13.22 -1.27 1.52
N PRO A 287 14.04 -1.21 0.45
CA PRO A 287 13.90 -2.07 -0.74
C PRO A 287 14.48 -3.47 -0.56
N GLY A 288 15.39 -3.64 0.40
CA GLY A 288 15.97 -4.92 0.78
C GLY A 288 16.76 -5.62 -0.32
N ILE A 289 17.67 -4.92 -1.02
CA ILE A 289 18.42 -5.51 -2.14
C ILE A 289 19.63 -6.35 -1.68
N ASN A 290 20.26 -6.00 -0.55
CA ASN A 290 21.10 -6.94 0.20
C ASN A 290 20.22 -7.86 1.07
N ASP A 291 19.17 -7.27 1.65
CA ASP A 291 18.53 -7.64 2.91
C ASP A 291 17.01 -7.82 2.71
N ASP A 292 16.48 -8.94 2.23
CA ASP A 292 17.08 -10.27 2.04
C ASP A 292 17.54 -10.58 0.59
N GLY A 293 17.46 -9.57 -0.29
CA GLY A 293 17.48 -9.78 -1.74
C GLY A 293 18.71 -10.53 -2.26
N SER A 294 19.87 -10.32 -1.64
CA SER A 294 21.13 -10.91 -2.11
C SER A 294 21.17 -12.42 -1.97
N GLY A 295 20.62 -12.98 -0.89
CA GLY A 295 20.42 -14.42 -0.71
C GLY A 295 19.53 -15.02 -1.80
N THR A 296 18.33 -14.47 -1.97
CA THR A 296 17.35 -14.90 -2.97
C THR A 296 17.90 -14.90 -4.39
N MET A 297 18.65 -13.86 -4.76
CA MET A 297 19.29 -13.73 -6.07
C MET A 297 20.48 -14.69 -6.25
N SER A 298 21.19 -15.04 -5.17
CA SER A 298 22.22 -16.08 -5.17
C SER A 298 21.62 -17.46 -5.43
N LEU A 299 20.50 -17.80 -4.77
CA LEU A 299 19.75 -19.04 -5.02
C LEU A 299 19.28 -19.15 -6.47
N LEU A 300 18.68 -18.08 -7.01
CA LEU A 300 18.22 -18.04 -8.41
C LEU A 300 19.39 -18.24 -9.39
N GLU A 301 20.57 -17.67 -9.13
CA GLU A 301 21.74 -17.83 -9.97
C GLU A 301 22.31 -19.26 -9.89
N VAL A 302 22.46 -19.84 -8.70
CA VAL A 302 22.94 -21.22 -8.51
C VAL A 302 21.95 -22.22 -9.12
N ALA A 303 20.65 -22.02 -8.97
CA ALA A 303 19.62 -22.83 -9.63
C ALA A 303 19.72 -22.75 -11.16
N THR A 304 19.86 -21.53 -11.71
CA THR A 304 20.05 -21.30 -13.16
C THR A 304 21.27 -22.07 -13.69
N GLN A 305 22.41 -22.03 -12.99
CA GLN A 305 23.63 -22.72 -13.43
C GLN A 305 23.58 -24.24 -13.21
N LEU A 306 22.88 -24.73 -12.19
CA LEU A 306 22.76 -26.15 -11.89
C LEU A 306 22.07 -26.95 -13.02
N THR A 307 21.17 -26.30 -13.78
CA THR A 307 20.49 -26.89 -14.96
C THR A 307 21.42 -27.53 -15.99
N LYS A 308 22.70 -27.13 -16.04
CA LYS A 308 23.71 -27.63 -16.97
C LYS A 308 24.25 -29.03 -16.60
N PHE A 309 23.95 -29.51 -15.40
CA PHE A 309 24.48 -30.73 -14.83
C PHE A 309 23.38 -31.78 -14.59
N ASN A 310 23.81 -33.00 -14.22
CA ASN A 310 22.98 -34.00 -13.55
C ASN A 310 23.34 -34.02 -12.05
N VAL A 311 22.41 -34.45 -11.19
CA VAL A 311 22.61 -34.60 -9.74
C VAL A 311 22.38 -36.05 -9.30
N SER A 312 23.08 -36.51 -8.26
CA SER A 312 22.89 -37.84 -7.66
C SER A 312 21.76 -37.84 -6.63
N ASN A 313 21.64 -36.73 -5.91
CA ASN A 313 20.72 -36.47 -4.80
C ASN A 313 19.82 -35.30 -5.20
N CYS A 314 18.56 -35.23 -4.75
CA CYS A 314 17.73 -34.09 -5.12
C CYS A 314 18.25 -32.77 -4.51
N VAL A 315 18.02 -31.66 -5.21
CA VAL A 315 18.30 -30.31 -4.71
C VAL A 315 16.99 -29.54 -4.68
N ARG A 316 16.68 -28.95 -3.52
CA ARG A 316 15.44 -28.21 -3.28
C ARG A 316 15.77 -26.79 -2.84
N PHE A 317 15.56 -25.83 -3.74
CA PHE A 317 15.62 -24.41 -3.45
C PHE A 317 14.26 -23.99 -2.87
N ALA A 318 14.26 -23.07 -1.91
CA ALA A 318 13.05 -22.47 -1.37
C ALA A 318 13.21 -20.96 -1.21
N TRP A 319 12.11 -20.26 -1.38
CA TRP A 319 11.99 -18.84 -1.12
C TRP A 319 10.83 -18.62 -0.17
N TRP A 320 11.16 -18.09 1.00
CA TRP A 320 10.27 -17.96 2.15
C TRP A 320 9.60 -16.59 2.19
N ALA A 321 8.45 -16.47 2.85
CA ALA A 321 7.76 -15.20 3.00
C ALA A 321 7.52 -14.86 4.49
N GLY A 322 7.67 -13.61 4.88
CA GLY A 322 7.44 -13.15 6.25
C GLY A 322 8.58 -13.51 7.19
N GLU A 323 9.84 -13.36 6.76
CA GLU A 323 10.99 -13.49 7.67
C GLU A 323 10.91 -12.41 8.76
N GLU A 324 10.79 -11.16 8.32
CA GLU A 324 10.79 -9.94 9.14
C GLU A 324 9.63 -9.86 10.15
N GLU A 325 8.52 -10.54 9.84
CA GLU A 325 7.35 -10.69 10.71
C GLU A 325 7.45 -11.91 11.65
N GLY A 326 8.57 -12.65 11.62
CA GLY A 326 8.94 -13.72 12.55
C GLY A 326 9.11 -15.12 11.93
N LEU A 327 9.97 -15.27 10.90
CA LEU A 327 10.32 -16.54 10.24
C LEU A 327 9.10 -17.32 9.69
N LEU A 328 8.02 -16.61 9.34
CA LEU A 328 6.68 -17.20 9.17
C LEU A 328 6.65 -18.27 8.08
N GLY A 329 7.38 -18.06 6.98
CA GLY A 329 7.44 -18.95 5.83
C GLY A 329 8.14 -20.28 6.11
N SER A 330 9.35 -20.24 6.66
CA SER A 330 10.12 -21.45 6.96
C SER A 330 9.44 -22.29 8.06
N ASP A 331 8.93 -21.64 9.11
CA ASP A 331 8.32 -22.34 10.23
C ASP A 331 6.97 -22.96 9.82
N TYR A 332 6.17 -22.28 8.99
CA TYR A 332 4.99 -22.89 8.38
C TYR A 332 5.34 -24.07 7.47
N TYR A 333 6.40 -23.95 6.65
CA TYR A 333 6.83 -25.04 5.79
C TYR A 333 7.23 -26.27 6.61
N VAL A 334 8.09 -26.14 7.61
CA VAL A 334 8.56 -27.28 8.39
C VAL A 334 7.45 -27.85 9.29
N ALA A 335 6.60 -27.01 9.88
CA ALA A 335 5.46 -27.46 10.70
C ALA A 335 4.38 -28.20 9.89
N SER A 336 4.31 -27.98 8.56
CA SER A 336 3.38 -28.68 7.67
C SER A 336 3.98 -29.90 6.96
N LEU A 337 5.27 -30.20 7.12
CA LEU A 337 5.90 -31.39 6.56
C LEU A 337 5.41 -32.67 7.27
N PRO A 338 4.90 -33.68 6.55
CA PRO A 338 4.79 -35.04 7.09
C PRO A 338 6.17 -35.56 7.49
N GLU A 339 6.24 -36.31 8.60
CA GLU A 339 7.47 -36.93 9.14
C GLU A 339 8.34 -37.60 8.05
N LYS A 340 7.70 -38.33 7.12
CA LYS A 340 8.38 -38.99 6.00
C LYS A 340 9.03 -38.04 5.00
N GLU A 341 8.47 -36.86 4.78
CA GLU A 341 9.03 -35.85 3.86
C GLU A 341 10.09 -35.00 4.56
N ASN A 342 9.92 -34.72 5.87
CA ASN A 342 10.97 -34.15 6.72
C ASN A 342 12.25 -35.00 6.67
N GLN A 343 12.14 -36.33 6.83
CA GLN A 343 13.29 -37.25 6.85
C GLN A 343 14.10 -37.29 5.54
N LYS A 344 13.50 -36.94 4.39
CA LYS A 344 14.22 -36.85 3.10
C LYS A 344 15.16 -35.64 3.03
N ILE A 345 14.87 -34.57 3.78
CA ILE A 345 15.76 -33.42 3.87
C ILE A 345 16.97 -33.83 4.70
N ARG A 346 18.11 -33.99 4.04
CA ARG A 346 19.35 -34.44 4.71
C ARG A 346 20.03 -33.29 5.45
N LEU A 347 19.92 -32.09 4.91
CA LEU A 347 20.34 -30.82 5.52
C LEU A 347 19.58 -29.65 4.90
N PHE A 348 19.51 -28.55 5.65
CA PHE A 348 19.07 -27.24 5.19
C PHE A 348 20.24 -26.25 5.24
N MET A 349 20.39 -25.43 4.20
CA MET A 349 21.42 -24.39 4.11
C MET A 349 20.77 -23.02 4.04
N ASP A 350 21.12 -22.15 4.98
CA ASP A 350 20.48 -20.87 5.17
C ASP A 350 21.30 -19.72 4.58
N TYR A 351 20.67 -18.88 3.77
CA TYR A 351 21.33 -17.86 2.96
C TYR A 351 20.53 -16.56 2.89
N ASP A 352 20.70 -15.77 3.95
CA ASP A 352 20.29 -14.39 4.14
C ASP A 352 21.25 -13.40 3.42
N MET A 353 21.81 -12.39 4.10
CA MET A 353 22.67 -11.34 3.52
C MET A 353 24.01 -11.88 3.01
N MET A 354 24.22 -11.77 1.70
CA MET A 354 25.41 -12.23 0.96
C MET A 354 26.28 -11.09 0.39
N ALA A 355 25.86 -9.83 0.46
CA ALA A 355 26.49 -8.73 -0.28
C ALA A 355 26.83 -7.48 0.56
N SER A 356 26.95 -7.58 1.89
CA SER A 356 27.07 -6.40 2.78
C SER A 356 28.27 -5.48 2.45
N PRO A 357 28.09 -4.14 2.49
CA PRO A 357 29.06 -3.18 1.95
C PRO A 357 30.42 -3.26 2.66
N ASN A 358 30.40 -3.41 3.98
CA ASN A 358 31.57 -3.52 4.86
C ASN A 358 31.69 -4.95 5.42
N PHE A 359 31.45 -5.97 4.58
CA PHE A 359 31.37 -7.38 4.96
C PHE A 359 32.48 -7.94 5.89
N ALA A 360 32.14 -9.00 6.59
CA ALA A 360 33.07 -10.05 7.02
C ALA A 360 32.56 -11.40 6.52
N TYR A 361 33.44 -12.33 6.15
CA TYR A 361 33.02 -13.69 5.80
C TYR A 361 32.64 -14.45 7.07
N GLN A 362 31.34 -14.54 7.35
CA GLN A 362 30.81 -15.11 8.58
C GLN A 362 30.22 -16.51 8.35
N ILE A 363 30.39 -17.40 9.33
CA ILE A 363 29.84 -18.75 9.33
C ILE A 363 29.02 -18.93 10.61
N TYR A 364 27.81 -19.47 10.50
CA TYR A 364 27.03 -19.86 11.68
C TYR A 364 27.75 -20.97 12.46
N ASN A 365 28.01 -20.75 13.76
CA ASN A 365 28.79 -21.68 14.59
C ASN A 365 27.98 -22.89 15.10
N ALA A 366 27.34 -23.62 14.18
CA ALA A 366 26.61 -24.83 14.51
C ALA A 366 27.55 -25.95 15.01
N THR A 367 27.12 -26.67 16.03
CA THR A 367 27.81 -27.85 16.59
C THR A 367 26.82 -28.99 16.78
N ASN A 368 27.25 -30.24 16.57
CA ASN A 368 26.41 -31.43 16.78
C ASN A 368 26.16 -31.70 18.28
N ALA A 369 26.86 -30.99 19.17
CA ALA A 369 26.61 -31.01 20.61
C ALA A 369 25.33 -30.25 21.03
N LEU A 370 24.87 -29.30 20.20
CA LEU A 370 23.70 -28.45 20.47
C LEU A 370 22.61 -28.57 19.40
N ASN A 371 22.95 -29.06 18.20
CA ASN A 371 22.10 -29.07 17.00
C ASN A 371 22.05 -30.48 16.38
N PRO A 372 21.12 -30.77 15.45
CA PRO A 372 21.03 -32.10 14.83
C PRO A 372 22.30 -32.51 14.07
N ASN A 373 22.69 -33.78 14.22
CA ASN A 373 23.89 -34.38 13.61
C ASN A 373 23.96 -34.11 12.10
N GLY A 374 24.99 -33.37 11.66
CA GLY A 374 25.17 -32.89 10.29
C GLY A 374 25.38 -31.37 10.21
N SER A 375 24.97 -30.64 11.25
CA SER A 375 25.08 -29.19 11.32
C SER A 375 26.55 -28.75 11.45
N GLU A 376 27.34 -29.52 12.20
CA GLU A 376 28.79 -29.34 12.34
C GLU A 376 29.56 -29.69 11.06
N GLU A 377 29.18 -30.77 10.38
CA GLU A 377 29.77 -31.17 9.09
C GLU A 377 29.49 -30.14 7.98
N LEU A 378 28.36 -29.44 8.05
CA LEU A 378 28.02 -28.33 7.14
C LEU A 378 28.85 -27.07 7.46
N ARG A 379 28.99 -26.71 8.75
CA ARG A 379 29.90 -25.64 9.20
C ARG A 379 31.34 -25.92 8.74
N ASP A 380 31.82 -27.15 8.93
CA ASP A 380 33.19 -27.53 8.63
C ASP A 380 33.48 -27.57 7.11
N LEU A 381 32.46 -27.82 6.28
CA LEU A 381 32.57 -27.64 4.82
C LEU A 381 32.86 -26.18 4.45
N TYR A 382 32.11 -25.23 5.02
CA TYR A 382 32.33 -23.79 4.79
C TYR A 382 33.73 -23.37 5.27
N ILE A 383 34.13 -23.80 6.47
CA ILE A 383 35.47 -23.56 7.03
C ILE A 383 36.57 -24.07 6.09
N GLN A 384 36.43 -25.29 5.56
CA GLN A 384 37.43 -25.88 4.69
C GLN A 384 37.52 -25.14 3.36
N TRP A 385 36.39 -24.76 2.76
CA TRP A 385 36.39 -24.02 1.50
C TRP A 385 37.07 -22.65 1.62
N TYR A 386 36.77 -21.85 2.65
CA TYR A 386 37.46 -20.57 2.87
C TYR A 386 38.98 -20.76 3.01
N LYS A 387 39.42 -21.78 3.76
CA LYS A 387 40.85 -22.13 3.90
C LYS A 387 41.47 -22.53 2.56
N ASP A 388 40.77 -23.31 1.74
CA ASP A 388 41.24 -23.74 0.42
C ASP A 388 41.31 -22.57 -0.59
N GLN A 389 40.48 -21.53 -0.41
CA GLN A 389 40.59 -20.26 -1.15
C GLN A 389 41.64 -19.29 -0.55
N GLY A 390 42.26 -19.62 0.58
CA GLY A 390 43.19 -18.74 1.30
C GLY A 390 42.52 -17.53 1.98
N LEU A 391 41.22 -17.61 2.24
CA LEU A 391 40.40 -16.55 2.83
C LEU A 391 40.28 -16.70 4.36
N ASN A 392 40.22 -15.56 5.05
CA ASN A 392 39.81 -15.49 6.45
C ASN A 392 38.30 -15.75 6.58
N TYR A 393 37.86 -16.11 7.78
CA TYR A 393 36.45 -16.17 8.18
C TYR A 393 36.30 -15.89 9.68
N THR A 394 35.09 -15.51 10.10
CA THR A 394 34.68 -15.36 11.50
C THR A 394 33.45 -16.23 11.79
N PHE A 395 33.13 -16.39 13.08
CA PHE A 395 31.96 -17.14 13.54
C PHE A 395 30.90 -16.18 14.08
N ILE A 396 29.64 -16.44 13.74
CA ILE A 396 28.46 -15.78 14.31
C ILE A 396 27.63 -16.77 15.16
N PRO A 397 26.83 -16.28 16.12
CA PRO A 397 25.92 -17.11 16.90
C PRO A 397 24.96 -17.91 16.02
N PHE A 398 24.62 -19.12 16.44
CA PHE A 398 23.57 -19.95 15.84
C PHE A 398 22.40 -20.02 16.84
N ASP A 399 21.79 -18.86 17.09
CA ASP A 399 20.94 -18.56 18.25
C ASP A 399 19.44 -18.49 17.95
N GLY A 400 19.02 -18.97 16.76
CA GLY A 400 17.60 -19.10 16.38
C GLY A 400 17.01 -17.89 15.66
N ARG A 401 17.85 -17.00 15.16
CA ARG A 401 17.46 -15.72 14.56
C ARG A 401 17.25 -15.71 13.04
N SER A 402 17.26 -16.87 12.38
CA SER A 402 17.04 -17.00 10.93
C SER A 402 16.41 -18.36 10.64
N ASP A 403 15.99 -18.58 9.39
CA ASP A 403 15.08 -19.65 8.97
C ASP A 403 15.57 -21.09 9.29
N TYR A 404 16.86 -21.29 9.54
CA TYR A 404 17.40 -22.55 10.07
C TYR A 404 16.72 -23.02 11.37
N ASP A 405 16.16 -22.12 12.19
CA ASP A 405 15.54 -22.44 13.49
C ASP A 405 14.41 -23.47 13.35
N GLY A 406 13.44 -23.21 12.47
CA GLY A 406 12.31 -24.12 12.22
C GLY A 406 12.78 -25.52 11.77
N PHE A 407 13.88 -25.58 11.02
CA PHE A 407 14.51 -26.82 10.58
C PHE A 407 15.19 -27.58 11.74
N ILE A 408 16.03 -26.91 12.56
CA ILE A 408 16.72 -27.56 13.69
C ILE A 408 15.75 -27.97 14.82
N ARG A 409 14.69 -27.17 15.08
CA ARG A 409 13.60 -27.52 16.01
C ARG A 409 12.89 -28.82 15.64
N ASN A 410 12.86 -29.15 14.34
CA ASN A 410 12.26 -30.37 13.80
C ASN A 410 13.32 -31.42 13.39
N GLY A 411 14.51 -31.35 13.96
CA GLY A 411 15.56 -32.37 13.85
C GLY A 411 16.24 -32.46 12.48
N ILE A 412 16.11 -31.43 11.64
CA ILE A 412 16.81 -31.33 10.35
C ILE A 412 18.15 -30.60 10.59
N PRO A 413 19.31 -31.14 10.16
CA PRO A 413 20.59 -30.46 10.29
C PRO A 413 20.60 -29.13 9.51
N GLY A 414 21.11 -28.07 10.12
CA GLY A 414 21.05 -26.71 9.59
C GLY A 414 22.39 -25.97 9.70
N GLY A 415 22.55 -24.90 8.93
CA GLY A 415 23.72 -24.03 8.97
C GLY A 415 23.84 -23.17 7.70
N GLY A 416 24.73 -22.19 7.71
CA GLY A 416 24.83 -21.20 6.64
C GLY A 416 26.03 -20.27 6.79
N ILE A 417 26.04 -19.24 5.96
CA ILE A 417 27.05 -18.17 5.93
C ILE A 417 26.36 -16.81 5.82
N ALA A 418 27.06 -15.73 6.13
CA ALA A 418 26.60 -14.36 5.92
C ALA A 418 27.77 -13.44 5.56
N THR A 419 27.47 -12.24 5.09
CA THR A 419 28.43 -11.11 5.02
C THR A 419 28.37 -10.17 6.23
N GLY A 420 27.40 -10.35 7.12
CA GLY A 420 27.18 -9.53 8.31
C GLY A 420 26.08 -8.50 8.13
N ALA A 421 25.12 -8.50 9.06
CA ALA A 421 23.94 -7.66 9.09
C ALA A 421 24.19 -6.44 10.01
N GLU A 422 23.53 -6.45 11.16
CA GLU A 422 23.80 -5.59 12.31
C GLU A 422 25.23 -5.79 12.88
N GLY A 423 25.68 -4.83 13.69
CA GLY A 423 26.97 -4.90 14.40
C GLY A 423 28.10 -4.12 13.72
N ILE A 424 29.09 -3.74 14.53
CA ILE A 424 30.20 -2.85 14.15
C ILE A 424 31.46 -3.69 13.88
N LYS A 425 32.10 -3.45 12.73
CA LYS A 425 33.37 -4.12 12.38
C LYS A 425 34.50 -3.67 13.30
N THR A 426 35.29 -4.62 13.81
CA THR A 426 36.47 -4.33 14.64
C THR A 426 37.74 -4.08 13.80
N GLU A 427 38.76 -3.46 14.41
CA GLU A 427 40.07 -3.25 13.78
C GLU A 427 40.70 -4.56 13.27
N LYS A 428 40.57 -5.63 14.06
CA LYS A 428 41.03 -6.99 13.71
C LYS A 428 40.31 -7.56 12.48
N GLU A 429 39.05 -7.20 12.28
CA GLU A 429 38.29 -7.63 11.10
C GLU A 429 38.61 -6.78 9.87
N VAL A 430 39.08 -5.54 10.04
CA VAL A 430 39.72 -4.77 8.95
C VAL A 430 41.04 -5.41 8.53
N GLU A 431 41.85 -5.95 9.46
CA GLU A 431 43.04 -6.74 9.10
C GLU A 431 42.70 -8.02 8.31
N MET A 432 41.52 -8.60 8.52
CA MET A 432 41.09 -9.86 7.89
C MET A 432 40.35 -9.68 6.56
N PHE A 433 39.54 -8.62 6.42
CA PHE A 433 38.58 -8.43 5.33
C PHE A 433 38.67 -7.04 4.66
N GLY A 434 39.44 -6.11 5.21
CA GLY A 434 39.42 -4.70 4.81
C GLY A 434 38.14 -3.98 5.22
N GLY A 435 37.81 -2.89 4.52
CA GLY A 435 36.71 -2.00 4.88
C GLY A 435 37.12 -1.00 5.97
N LYS A 436 36.24 -0.73 6.93
CA LYS A 436 36.47 0.24 8.02
C LYS A 436 36.03 -0.31 9.37
N ALA A 437 36.80 0.01 10.41
CA ALA A 437 36.43 -0.27 11.80
C ALA A 437 35.61 0.90 12.37
N GLY A 438 34.62 0.59 13.21
CA GLY A 438 33.69 1.58 13.75
C GLY A 438 32.44 1.83 12.89
N ASP A 439 32.52 1.58 11.58
CA ASP A 439 31.35 1.47 10.69
C ASP A 439 30.65 0.11 10.90
N TRP A 440 29.34 0.03 10.62
CA TRP A 440 28.58 -1.23 10.67
C TRP A 440 28.97 -2.17 9.53
N TYR A 441 28.64 -3.47 9.63
CA TYR A 441 28.78 -4.43 8.51
C TYR A 441 27.90 -4.04 7.32
N ASP A 442 26.65 -3.71 7.62
CA ASP A 442 25.74 -2.98 6.76
C ASP A 442 25.22 -1.73 7.51
N ASN A 443 25.35 -0.55 6.90
CA ASN A 443 24.84 0.71 7.48
C ASN A 443 23.42 1.05 6.98
N CYS A 444 22.90 0.26 6.05
CA CYS A 444 21.58 0.40 5.42
C CYS A 444 20.65 -0.79 5.74
N TYR A 445 21.06 -1.70 6.62
CA TYR A 445 20.20 -2.74 7.21
C TYR A 445 18.86 -2.16 7.69
N HIS A 446 17.77 -2.70 7.18
CA HIS A 446 16.39 -2.21 7.37
C HIS A 446 16.18 -0.71 6.99
N GLN A 447 16.92 -0.15 6.02
CA GLN A 447 16.79 1.25 5.59
C GLN A 447 16.46 1.42 4.09
N LEU A 448 15.91 2.59 3.75
CA LEU A 448 15.73 3.09 2.38
C LEU A 448 16.97 2.99 1.47
N CYS A 449 18.17 2.98 2.06
CA CYS A 449 19.44 2.96 1.32
C CYS A 449 19.98 1.56 1.02
N ASP A 450 19.28 0.48 1.41
CA ASP A 450 19.61 -0.86 0.91
C ASP A 450 19.09 -1.05 -0.54
N ASP A 451 19.72 -0.31 -1.45
CA ASP A 451 19.52 -0.38 -2.88
C ASP A 451 20.73 -1.00 -3.61
N ILE A 452 20.73 -0.93 -4.94
CA ILE A 452 21.80 -1.48 -5.78
C ILE A 452 23.21 -0.88 -5.53
N SER A 453 23.33 0.19 -4.73
CA SER A 453 24.60 0.80 -4.31
C SER A 453 25.15 0.27 -2.98
N ASN A 454 24.35 -0.47 -2.21
CA ASN A 454 24.75 -1.05 -0.93
C ASN A 454 25.56 -2.36 -1.07
N LEU A 455 25.71 -2.87 -2.30
CA LEU A 455 26.19 -4.23 -2.58
C LEU A 455 27.71 -4.30 -2.80
N ASN A 456 28.40 -5.10 -1.97
CA ASN A 456 29.79 -5.50 -2.19
C ASN A 456 29.86 -6.72 -3.14
N GLU A 457 29.92 -6.45 -4.44
CA GLU A 457 29.99 -7.47 -5.50
C GLU A 457 31.12 -8.51 -5.29
N THR A 458 32.24 -8.12 -4.67
CA THR A 458 33.37 -9.06 -4.43
C THR A 458 33.01 -10.11 -3.39
N ALA A 459 32.47 -9.69 -2.24
CA ALA A 459 31.99 -10.62 -1.22
C ALA A 459 30.82 -11.47 -1.74
N TRP A 460 29.93 -10.87 -2.52
CA TRP A 460 28.76 -11.55 -3.07
C TRP A 460 29.12 -12.66 -4.06
N ILE A 461 30.10 -12.45 -4.95
CA ILE A 461 30.62 -13.51 -5.83
C ILE A 461 31.26 -14.63 -5.01
N VAL A 462 32.02 -14.32 -3.96
CA VAL A 462 32.68 -15.32 -3.10
C VAL A 462 31.64 -16.17 -2.36
N ASN A 463 30.66 -15.57 -1.69
CA ASN A 463 29.62 -16.30 -0.99
C ASN A 463 28.74 -17.11 -1.97
N THR A 464 28.38 -16.55 -3.13
CA THR A 464 27.63 -17.30 -4.16
C THR A 464 28.41 -18.50 -4.70
N LYS A 465 29.75 -18.41 -4.81
CA LYS A 465 30.60 -19.57 -5.12
C LYS A 465 30.63 -20.59 -3.98
N LEU A 466 30.57 -20.18 -2.73
CA LEU A 466 30.45 -21.11 -1.60
C LEU A 466 29.09 -21.83 -1.57
N ILE A 467 27.98 -21.14 -1.88
CA ILE A 467 26.66 -21.75 -2.09
C ILE A 467 26.74 -22.80 -3.22
N ALA A 468 27.33 -22.43 -4.36
CA ALA A 468 27.56 -23.35 -5.48
C ALA A 468 28.44 -24.56 -5.09
N HIS A 469 29.47 -24.35 -4.27
CA HIS A 469 30.33 -25.41 -3.75
C HIS A 469 29.54 -26.42 -2.92
N SER A 470 28.79 -25.95 -1.92
CA SER A 470 28.04 -26.81 -0.99
C SER A 470 26.89 -27.53 -1.68
N VAL A 471 26.15 -26.86 -2.56
CA VAL A 471 25.15 -27.50 -3.44
C VAL A 471 25.80 -28.62 -4.26
N ALA A 472 26.88 -28.34 -4.99
CA ALA A 472 27.53 -29.34 -5.84
C ALA A 472 28.10 -30.53 -5.05
N THR A 473 28.68 -30.29 -3.87
CA THR A 473 29.24 -31.32 -3.00
C THR A 473 28.16 -32.32 -2.59
N TYR A 474 27.08 -31.87 -1.97
CA TYR A 474 26.04 -32.77 -1.46
C TYR A 474 25.10 -33.28 -2.56
N ALA A 475 24.83 -32.51 -3.61
CA ALA A 475 24.06 -32.97 -4.77
C ALA A 475 24.78 -34.10 -5.53
N ARG A 476 26.12 -34.14 -5.48
CA ARG A 476 26.93 -35.25 -5.98
C ARG A 476 26.96 -36.43 -4.99
N SER A 477 27.12 -36.20 -3.68
CA SER A 477 27.23 -37.28 -2.69
C SER A 477 27.09 -36.84 -1.22
N PHE A 478 26.35 -37.60 -0.42
CA PHE A 478 26.35 -37.51 1.06
C PHE A 478 27.41 -38.42 1.72
N LYS A 479 28.48 -38.81 1.01
CA LYS A 479 29.53 -39.67 1.57
C LYS A 479 30.33 -38.93 2.64
N GLY A 480 30.21 -39.37 3.89
CA GLY A 480 30.83 -38.73 5.05
C GLY A 480 29.90 -37.78 5.81
N PHE A 481 28.69 -37.52 5.28
CA PHE A 481 27.67 -36.75 5.99
C PHE A 481 26.73 -37.71 6.76
N PRO A 482 26.41 -37.44 8.04
CA PRO A 482 25.60 -38.33 8.86
C PRO A 482 24.19 -38.55 8.27
N LYS A 483 23.62 -39.73 8.51
CA LYS A 483 22.22 -40.00 8.17
C LYS A 483 21.32 -39.28 9.18
N ARG A 484 20.09 -38.93 8.75
CA ARG A 484 19.02 -38.58 9.69
C ARG A 484 18.72 -39.81 10.54
N GLU A 485 18.64 -39.62 11.85
CA GLU A 485 18.23 -40.64 12.82
C GLU A 485 16.89 -40.21 13.41
N LEU A 486 15.98 -41.18 13.62
CA LEU A 486 14.61 -40.95 14.11
C LEU A 486 14.46 -41.16 15.62
N GLU A 487 15.48 -41.70 16.29
CA GLU A 487 15.40 -41.96 17.74
C GLU A 487 15.71 -40.71 18.56
N ALA A 488 14.77 -40.38 19.44
CA ALA A 488 14.70 -39.15 20.22
C ALA A 488 14.65 -37.86 19.37
N SER A 489 13.47 -37.23 19.40
CA SER A 489 13.43 -35.76 19.45
C SER A 489 14.43 -35.30 20.53
N VAL A 490 15.52 -34.64 20.12
CA VAL A 490 16.51 -34.13 21.06
C VAL A 490 15.74 -33.24 22.04
N LYS A 491 15.81 -33.56 23.34
CA LYS A 491 15.34 -32.65 24.39
C LYS A 491 16.31 -31.50 24.44
N SER A 492 16.14 -30.56 23.52
CA SER A 492 16.94 -29.35 23.37
C SER A 492 16.57 -28.32 24.44
N THR A 493 16.46 -28.75 25.71
CA THR A 493 16.32 -27.85 26.86
C THR A 493 17.49 -26.89 26.92
N ALA A 494 18.71 -27.36 26.62
CA ALA A 494 19.89 -26.50 26.47
C ALA A 494 19.77 -25.47 25.32
N TYR A 495 19.03 -25.75 24.25
CA TYR A 495 18.74 -24.75 23.21
C TYR A 495 17.70 -23.75 23.71
N ARG A 496 16.57 -24.27 24.25
CA ARG A 496 15.44 -23.49 24.76
C ARG A 496 15.75 -22.59 25.96
N GLU A 497 16.86 -22.82 26.66
CA GLU A 497 17.26 -22.04 27.84
C GLU A 497 18.01 -20.73 27.46
N ASP A 498 18.58 -20.63 26.25
CA ASP A 498 19.42 -19.49 25.82
C ASP A 498 18.88 -18.70 24.59
N VAL A 499 17.75 -19.08 23.99
CA VAL A 499 17.18 -18.38 22.81
C VAL A 499 16.80 -16.94 23.16
N LYS A 500 17.25 -15.97 22.35
CA LYS A 500 16.84 -14.55 22.47
C LYS A 500 15.55 -14.30 21.71
N TYR A 501 14.69 -13.48 22.30
CA TYR A 501 13.39 -13.11 21.75
C TYR A 501 13.45 -12.52 20.33
N HIS A 502 12.62 -13.04 19.42
CA HIS A 502 12.51 -12.59 18.04
C HIS A 502 11.93 -11.16 17.97
N GLY A 503 12.70 -10.22 17.41
CA GLY A 503 12.28 -8.83 17.17
C GLY A 503 13.48 -7.90 16.94
N GLY A 504 13.47 -7.17 15.82
CA GLY A 504 14.61 -6.37 15.34
C GLY A 504 15.08 -5.28 16.31
N SER A 505 16.40 -5.14 16.46
CA SER A 505 17.03 -4.21 17.41
C SER A 505 17.80 -3.07 16.72
N ILE A 506 17.18 -1.89 16.65
CA ILE A 506 17.82 -0.67 16.12
C ILE A 506 18.11 0.30 17.27
N LYS A 507 19.38 0.71 17.43
CA LYS A 507 19.79 1.70 18.43
C LYS A 507 19.72 3.12 17.86
N PRO A 508 18.92 4.04 18.42
CA PRO A 508 18.85 5.42 17.93
C PRO A 508 20.05 6.25 18.43
N HIS A 509 20.76 6.91 17.52
CA HIS A 509 21.80 7.89 17.88
C HIS A 509 21.20 9.27 18.23
N ASP A 510 21.85 9.98 19.17
CA ASP A 510 21.34 11.25 19.73
C ASP A 510 21.65 12.48 18.85
N TYR A 511 20.70 13.41 18.82
CA TYR A 511 20.98 14.83 18.62
C TYR A 511 20.00 15.68 19.45
N GLN A 512 20.51 16.74 20.11
CA GLN A 512 19.73 17.60 21.01
C GLN A 512 19.69 19.06 20.53
N MET A 513 18.50 19.67 20.60
CA MET A 513 18.18 20.95 21.29
C MET A 513 16.66 21.22 21.11
N ARG A 514 15.84 21.51 22.14
CA ARG A 514 15.73 22.73 23.00
C ARG A 514 15.29 23.98 22.22
N LEU A 515 14.30 24.80 22.60
CA LEU A 515 13.18 24.83 23.60
C LEU A 515 11.98 25.60 22.93
N THR A 516 10.79 25.89 23.47
CA THR A 516 10.16 25.83 24.82
C THR A 516 8.62 25.74 24.70
N CYS A 517 7.89 25.54 25.81
CA CYS A 517 6.43 25.41 25.90
C CYS A 517 5.63 26.74 25.78
N SER A 518 4.35 26.65 25.37
CA SER A 518 3.13 27.16 26.08
C SER A 518 1.93 27.29 25.12
N GLY A 519 0.67 27.05 25.51
CA GLY A 519 0.13 26.48 26.76
C GLY A 519 -1.38 26.75 26.91
N THR A 520 -2.03 26.12 27.91
CA THR A 520 -3.38 26.45 28.47
C THR A 520 -4.60 26.30 27.52
N ASN A 521 -5.50 25.30 27.73
CA ASN A 521 -6.71 25.34 28.60
C ASN A 521 -8.00 25.81 27.86
N LEU A 522 -9.25 25.44 28.19
CA LEU A 522 -9.86 24.69 29.32
C LEU A 522 -11.26 24.12 28.88
N GLU A 523 -11.74 23.07 29.56
CA GLU A 523 -13.11 22.82 30.13
C GLU A 523 -14.41 23.45 29.52
N ASP A 524 -15.62 22.85 29.61
CA ASP A 524 -16.12 21.54 30.14
C ASP A 524 -17.59 21.31 29.64
N GLU A 525 -18.23 20.24 30.13
CA GLU A 525 -19.67 19.97 30.29
C GLU A 525 -20.55 19.57 29.08
N ARG A 526 -21.68 18.86 29.26
CA ARG A 526 -21.95 17.54 29.89
C ARG A 526 -23.46 17.18 29.78
N ARG A 527 -23.78 15.89 29.56
CA ARG A 527 -25.05 15.20 29.95
C ARG A 527 -26.39 15.60 29.27
N GLU A 528 -27.48 14.82 29.25
CA GLU A 528 -27.72 13.34 29.36
C GLU A 528 -29.12 12.96 28.78
N VAL A 529 -29.20 11.82 28.06
CA VAL A 529 -30.23 10.74 28.15
C VAL A 529 -31.75 11.02 27.94
N ALA A 530 -32.20 10.80 26.69
CA ALA A 530 -33.08 9.69 26.20
C ALA A 530 -34.60 9.54 26.54
N LEU A 531 -35.18 8.45 25.97
CA LEU A 531 -36.55 7.85 26.05
C LEU A 531 -37.60 8.43 25.06
N SER A 532 -38.10 7.74 24.01
CA SER A 532 -38.84 6.44 23.84
C SER A 532 -40.38 6.59 24.00
N GLU A 533 -41.32 5.87 23.35
CA GLU A 533 -41.37 4.80 22.32
C GLU A 533 -42.86 4.56 21.88
N ARG A 534 -43.15 3.52 21.06
CA ARG A 534 -44.48 2.88 20.73
C ARG A 534 -45.33 3.51 19.59
N ALA A 535 -46.19 2.76 18.85
CA ALA A 535 -46.26 1.32 18.54
C ALA A 535 -47.27 1.01 17.38
N VAL A 536 -47.13 -0.19 16.80
CA VAL A 536 -47.92 -0.88 15.74
C VAL A 536 -49.45 -0.89 15.96
N THR A 537 -50.29 -0.85 14.91
CA THR A 537 -50.93 -1.98 14.16
C THR A 537 -51.90 -1.41 13.07
N GLU A 538 -52.58 -2.10 12.13
CA GLU A 538 -52.81 -3.52 11.80
C GLU A 538 -53.23 -3.76 10.30
N SER A 539 -53.13 -5.01 9.82
CA SER A 539 -54.01 -5.72 8.85
C SER A 539 -54.14 -5.35 7.35
N SER A 540 -54.73 -6.29 6.57
CA SER A 540 -54.63 -6.41 5.11
C SER A 540 -55.83 -7.13 4.44
N VAL A 541 -55.71 -7.42 3.13
CA VAL A 541 -56.60 -8.23 2.26
C VAL A 541 -57.84 -7.56 1.66
N ALA A 542 -57.72 -7.14 0.40
CA ALA A 542 -58.76 -7.30 -0.64
C ALA A 542 -58.15 -7.24 -2.06
N MET A 543 -58.92 -7.73 -3.05
CA MET A 543 -58.85 -7.34 -4.48
C MET A 543 -57.71 -7.80 -5.41
N SER A 544 -57.06 -8.95 -5.14
CA SER A 544 -56.41 -9.73 -6.22
C SER A 544 -57.44 -10.36 -7.16
N ARG A 545 -58.16 -9.55 -7.96
CA ARG A 545 -59.19 -10.02 -8.92
C ARG A 545 -59.53 -9.05 -10.06
N LEU A 546 -58.52 -8.60 -10.81
CA LEU A 546 -58.61 -7.86 -12.08
C LEU A 546 -57.23 -7.92 -12.79
N ILE A 547 -56.68 -9.10 -13.08
CA ILE A 547 -56.99 -9.94 -14.25
C ILE A 547 -57.05 -9.12 -15.55
N ALA A 548 -55.99 -9.27 -16.36
CA ALA A 548 -55.91 -9.17 -17.82
C ALA A 548 -56.92 -8.23 -18.52
N GLY A 549 -56.55 -6.96 -18.69
CA GLY A 549 -57.42 -6.03 -19.45
C GLY A 549 -56.89 -4.62 -19.70
N CYS A 550 -55.63 -4.41 -20.12
CA CYS A 550 -55.19 -3.17 -20.81
C CYS A 550 -53.75 -3.18 -21.40
N ILE A 551 -53.33 -4.21 -22.15
CA ILE A 551 -52.14 -4.09 -23.03
C ILE A 551 -52.53 -3.35 -24.33
N ALA A 552 -52.97 -2.08 -24.22
CA ALA A 552 -53.40 -1.26 -25.35
C ALA A 552 -53.62 0.25 -25.06
N SER A 553 -52.77 0.95 -24.27
CA SER A 553 -52.78 2.43 -24.24
C SER A 553 -51.51 3.08 -23.62
N ASN A 554 -50.34 2.83 -24.20
CA ASN A 554 -49.21 3.75 -23.99
C ASN A 554 -49.47 5.05 -24.76
N ARG A 555 -50.18 6.00 -24.13
CA ARG A 555 -50.09 7.41 -24.53
C ARG A 555 -48.70 7.90 -24.15
N ILE A 556 -47.82 8.04 -25.15
CA ILE A 556 -46.57 8.78 -25.01
C ILE A 556 -46.93 10.20 -24.59
N MET A 557 -46.68 10.55 -23.32
CA MET A 557 -46.64 11.95 -22.92
C MET A 557 -45.34 12.54 -23.47
N ALA A 558 -45.46 13.59 -24.29
CA ALA A 558 -44.29 14.32 -24.76
C ALA A 558 -43.55 14.93 -23.55
N PRO A 559 -42.21 14.93 -23.54
CA PRO A 559 -41.44 15.46 -22.43
C PRO A 559 -41.74 16.96 -22.25
N VAL A 560 -42.19 17.34 -21.05
CA VAL A 560 -42.32 18.76 -20.69
C VAL A 560 -40.92 19.33 -20.57
N SER A 561 -40.58 20.25 -21.47
CA SER A 561 -39.28 20.92 -21.52
C SER A 561 -39.11 21.90 -20.37
N MET A 562 -38.80 21.39 -19.17
CA MET A 562 -38.24 22.20 -18.08
C MET A 562 -36.97 22.89 -18.59
N ALA A 563 -36.86 24.20 -18.37
CA ALA A 563 -35.65 24.94 -18.70
C ALA A 563 -34.54 24.59 -17.68
N SER A 564 -33.43 24.03 -18.16
CA SER A 564 -32.26 23.72 -17.33
C SER A 564 -31.57 25.02 -16.88
N ALA A 565 -31.08 25.01 -15.63
CA ALA A 565 -30.23 26.09 -15.10
C ALA A 565 -28.85 26.19 -15.78
N LEU A 566 -28.40 25.15 -16.50
CA LEU A 566 -27.17 25.11 -17.28
C LEU A 566 -27.46 25.43 -18.75
N THR A 567 -26.66 26.31 -19.35
CA THR A 567 -26.54 26.38 -20.82
C THR A 567 -25.10 26.20 -21.28
N PHE A 568 -24.92 25.51 -22.41
CA PHE A 568 -23.62 25.14 -22.97
C PHE A 568 -23.30 25.99 -24.21
N GLU A 569 -22.33 26.89 -24.08
CA GLU A 569 -21.83 27.72 -25.17
C GLU A 569 -20.54 27.11 -25.75
N LEU A 570 -20.62 26.48 -26.92
CA LEU A 570 -19.44 26.00 -27.64
C LEU A 570 -18.76 27.18 -28.36
N LEU A 571 -17.50 27.45 -28.03
CA LEU A 571 -16.70 28.54 -28.59
C LEU A 571 -15.74 28.06 -29.68
N GLY A 572 -15.22 26.84 -29.57
CA GLY A 572 -14.27 26.29 -30.53
C GLY A 572 -14.07 24.79 -30.39
N LYS A 573 -13.50 24.19 -31.42
CA LYS A 573 -12.99 22.81 -31.45
C LYS A 573 -11.62 22.81 -32.12
N CYS A 574 -10.79 21.84 -31.76
CA CYS A 574 -9.64 21.50 -32.58
C CYS A 574 -10.12 20.91 -33.93
N SER A 575 -9.43 21.22 -35.02
CA SER A 575 -9.66 20.62 -36.35
C SER A 575 -9.08 19.21 -36.49
N VAL A 576 -8.15 18.83 -35.61
CA VAL A 576 -7.45 17.53 -35.62
C VAL A 576 -7.96 16.57 -34.54
N THR A 577 -8.09 17.05 -33.30
CA THR A 577 -8.49 16.24 -32.13
C THR A 577 -9.97 16.44 -31.78
N LYS A 578 -10.45 15.76 -30.75
CA LYS A 578 -11.80 15.96 -30.22
C LYS A 578 -11.90 17.09 -29.19
N ALA A 579 -10.80 17.82 -28.95
CA ALA A 579 -10.72 18.86 -27.92
C ALA A 579 -11.66 20.04 -28.21
N ARG A 580 -12.27 20.58 -27.14
CA ARG A 580 -13.37 21.55 -27.22
C ARG A 580 -13.14 22.70 -26.24
N ALA A 581 -13.40 23.92 -26.68
CA ALA A 581 -13.42 25.10 -25.81
C ALA A 581 -14.86 25.59 -25.70
N ALA A 582 -15.32 25.81 -24.48
CA ALA A 582 -16.69 26.23 -24.20
C ALA A 582 -16.78 27.15 -22.98
N THR A 583 -18.01 27.59 -22.69
CA THR A 583 -18.44 28.18 -21.43
C THR A 583 -19.68 27.45 -20.95
N LEU A 584 -19.70 27.00 -19.70
CA LEU A 584 -20.95 26.65 -19.01
C LEU A 584 -21.47 27.91 -18.33
N HIS A 585 -22.69 28.30 -18.65
CA HIS A 585 -23.39 29.31 -17.88
C HIS A 585 -24.19 28.60 -16.79
N LEU A 586 -23.85 28.86 -15.54
CA LEU A 586 -24.42 28.29 -14.32
C LEU A 586 -24.93 29.43 -13.40
N PRO A 587 -25.77 29.13 -12.39
CA PRO A 587 -26.36 30.16 -11.51
C PRO A 587 -25.34 31.06 -10.79
N HIS A 588 -24.21 30.52 -10.33
CA HIS A 588 -23.13 31.29 -9.68
C HIS A 588 -21.99 31.66 -10.67
N GLY A 589 -22.32 31.82 -11.96
CA GLY A 589 -21.47 32.48 -12.95
C GLY A 589 -20.86 31.55 -14.01
N PRO A 590 -20.18 32.12 -15.02
CA PRO A 590 -19.66 31.37 -16.16
C PRO A 590 -18.40 30.55 -15.81
N VAL A 591 -18.39 29.27 -16.20
CA VAL A 591 -17.26 28.36 -16.05
C VAL A 591 -16.62 28.10 -17.42
N PRO A 592 -15.35 28.52 -17.66
CA PRO A 592 -14.65 28.20 -18.89
C PRO A 592 -14.30 26.70 -18.95
N LEU A 593 -14.45 26.07 -20.12
CA LEU A 593 -14.07 24.67 -20.36
C LEU A 593 -12.94 24.55 -21.41
N PRO A 594 -12.00 23.59 -21.28
CA PRO A 594 -11.93 22.58 -20.21
C PRO A 594 -11.55 23.14 -18.83
N ILE A 595 -11.85 22.40 -17.75
CA ILE A 595 -11.56 22.80 -16.36
C ILE A 595 -11.18 21.62 -15.46
N PHE A 596 -10.26 21.88 -14.53
CA PHE A 596 -9.96 21.04 -13.38
C PHE A 596 -10.62 21.63 -12.13
N MET A 597 -11.35 20.81 -11.37
CA MET A 597 -12.11 21.22 -10.17
C MET A 597 -11.38 20.79 -8.89
N PRO A 598 -10.87 21.73 -8.08
CA PRO A 598 -10.25 21.40 -6.78
C PRO A 598 -11.29 20.86 -5.78
N VAL A 599 -10.91 19.83 -5.02
CA VAL A 599 -11.80 19.09 -4.10
C VAL A 599 -11.84 19.73 -2.71
N ALA A 600 -12.84 20.56 -2.48
CA ALA A 600 -13.15 21.21 -1.20
C ALA A 600 -14.01 20.30 -0.30
N THR A 601 -13.39 19.24 0.23
CA THR A 601 -14.03 18.09 0.91
C THR A 601 -15.11 18.45 1.94
N GLN A 602 -14.91 19.46 2.78
CA GLN A 602 -15.84 19.85 3.87
C GLN A 602 -16.27 21.31 3.75
N ALA A 603 -16.69 21.74 2.55
CA ALA A 603 -16.88 23.15 2.23
C ALA A 603 -15.63 24.00 2.56
N SER A 604 -14.47 23.39 2.29
CA SER A 604 -13.14 23.97 2.46
C SER A 604 -12.15 23.12 1.67
N LEU A 605 -11.29 23.77 0.87
CA LEU A 605 -10.18 23.12 0.20
C LEU A 605 -9.02 22.99 1.19
N LYS A 606 -8.54 21.77 1.42
CA LYS A 606 -7.54 21.45 2.47
C LYS A 606 -6.26 22.26 2.28
N GLY A 607 -6.19 23.42 2.95
CA GLY A 607 -5.07 24.35 2.92
C GLY A 607 -5.28 25.68 2.18
N LEU A 608 -6.48 26.06 1.69
CA LEU A 608 -6.72 27.40 1.11
C LEU A 608 -8.05 28.02 1.59
N THR A 609 -8.10 29.35 1.67
CA THR A 609 -9.35 30.11 1.87
C THR A 609 -10.14 30.24 0.55
N PRO A 610 -11.43 30.64 0.58
CA PRO A 610 -12.22 30.92 -0.63
C PRO A 610 -11.54 31.96 -1.53
N ASP A 611 -11.11 33.09 -0.97
CA ASP A 611 -10.43 34.17 -1.70
C ASP A 611 -9.15 33.66 -2.40
N GLN A 612 -8.34 32.89 -1.68
CA GLN A 612 -7.10 32.30 -2.22
C GLN A 612 -7.37 31.28 -3.35
N LEU A 613 -8.52 30.61 -3.32
CA LEU A 613 -8.95 29.68 -4.37
C LEU A 613 -9.49 30.44 -5.60
N GLU A 614 -10.22 31.54 -5.40
CA GLU A 614 -10.61 32.47 -6.48
C GLU A 614 -9.38 33.09 -7.16
N ASP A 615 -8.38 33.52 -6.38
CA ASP A 615 -7.10 34.08 -6.85
C ASP A 615 -6.30 33.12 -7.74
N GLN A 616 -6.44 31.80 -7.54
CA GLN A 616 -5.82 30.80 -8.43
C GLN A 616 -6.59 30.60 -9.74
N GLY A 617 -7.71 31.30 -9.93
CA GLY A 617 -8.55 31.24 -11.13
C GLY A 617 -9.70 30.21 -11.07
N CYS A 618 -9.95 29.61 -9.91
CA CYS A 618 -11.03 28.62 -9.76
C CYS A 618 -12.41 29.29 -9.90
N ARG A 619 -13.32 28.70 -10.69
CA ARG A 619 -14.72 29.15 -10.85
C ARG A 619 -15.77 28.04 -10.72
N LEU A 620 -15.31 26.83 -10.40
CA LEU A 620 -16.10 25.65 -10.06
C LEU A 620 -15.23 24.71 -9.21
N CYS A 621 -15.67 24.40 -8.00
CA CYS A 621 -15.00 23.45 -7.10
C CYS A 621 -15.91 22.27 -6.77
N LEU A 622 -15.33 21.16 -6.30
CA LEU A 622 -16.10 19.99 -5.85
C LEU A 622 -16.24 20.00 -4.33
N ASN A 623 -17.46 20.06 -3.81
CA ASN A 623 -17.76 19.72 -2.42
C ASN A 623 -18.26 18.26 -2.32
N ASN A 624 -17.96 17.56 -1.22
CA ASN A 624 -18.41 16.17 -1.05
C ASN A 624 -19.73 16.11 -0.25
N THR A 625 -20.71 15.41 -0.79
CA THR A 625 -22.05 15.28 -0.19
C THR A 625 -22.04 14.46 1.08
N TYR A 626 -21.22 13.40 1.14
CA TYR A 626 -21.15 12.52 2.30
C TYR A 626 -20.71 13.27 3.57
N HIS A 627 -19.60 14.00 3.49
CA HIS A 627 -19.10 14.75 4.63
C HIS A 627 -20.04 15.90 5.01
N LEU A 628 -20.51 16.72 4.06
CA LEU A 628 -21.39 17.86 4.37
C LEU A 628 -22.77 17.44 4.88
N GLY A 629 -23.33 16.36 4.33
CA GLY A 629 -24.59 15.77 4.77
C GLY A 629 -24.55 15.21 6.19
N LEU A 630 -23.36 14.89 6.71
CA LEU A 630 -23.12 14.50 8.12
C LEU A 630 -22.72 15.67 9.02
N LYS A 631 -21.71 16.46 8.60
CA LYS A 631 -21.09 17.56 9.36
C LYS A 631 -20.80 18.73 8.40
N PRO A 632 -21.52 19.86 8.50
CA PRO A 632 -22.39 20.26 9.61
C PRO A 632 -23.82 19.66 9.58
N GLY A 633 -24.14 18.84 8.58
CA GLY A 633 -25.41 18.12 8.51
C GLY A 633 -26.52 18.87 7.77
N GLN A 634 -27.50 18.14 7.22
CA GLN A 634 -28.56 18.69 6.36
C GLN A 634 -29.32 19.85 7.02
N ALA A 635 -29.75 19.70 8.27
CA ALA A 635 -30.51 20.73 8.98
C ALA A 635 -29.73 22.05 9.15
N THR A 636 -28.39 21.99 9.30
CA THR A 636 -27.54 23.18 9.40
C THR A 636 -27.38 23.85 8.02
N LEU A 637 -27.27 23.05 6.95
CA LEU A 637 -27.22 23.53 5.57
C LEU A 637 -28.54 24.21 5.16
N ASP A 638 -29.69 23.66 5.56
CA ASP A 638 -31.00 24.28 5.37
C ASP A 638 -31.12 25.61 6.14
N ALA A 639 -30.65 25.64 7.41
CA ALA A 639 -30.73 26.82 8.27
C ALA A 639 -29.84 27.99 7.81
N ILE A 640 -28.62 27.71 7.32
CA ILE A 640 -27.73 28.74 6.75
C ILE A 640 -28.14 29.11 5.31
N GLY A 641 -28.75 28.17 4.59
CA GLY A 641 -29.19 28.29 3.20
C GLY A 641 -28.11 27.96 2.18
N GLY A 642 -27.48 26.79 2.32
CA GLY A 642 -26.57 26.20 1.34
C GLY A 642 -25.06 26.41 1.60
N ALA A 643 -24.24 25.54 0.99
CA ALA A 643 -22.79 25.54 1.18
C ALA A 643 -22.07 26.78 0.62
N HIS A 644 -22.62 27.41 -0.42
CA HIS A 644 -22.15 28.72 -0.93
C HIS A 644 -22.01 29.75 0.21
N LYS A 645 -23.01 29.84 1.09
CA LYS A 645 -22.98 30.73 2.27
C LYS A 645 -22.12 30.19 3.40
N LEU A 646 -22.15 28.88 3.65
CA LEU A 646 -21.36 28.23 4.71
C LEU A 646 -19.86 28.50 4.55
N GLN A 647 -19.36 28.42 3.33
CA GLN A 647 -17.93 28.64 3.02
C GLN A 647 -17.64 30.01 2.39
N SER A 648 -18.61 30.91 2.31
CA SER A 648 -18.48 32.22 1.63
C SER A 648 -17.90 32.14 0.20
N TRP A 649 -18.23 31.09 -0.56
CA TRP A 649 -17.78 30.92 -1.94
C TRP A 649 -18.82 31.50 -2.91
N PRO A 650 -18.46 32.50 -3.74
CA PRO A 650 -19.42 33.21 -4.59
C PRO A 650 -19.56 32.62 -6.00
N HIS A 651 -18.73 31.63 -6.36
CA HIS A 651 -18.78 30.92 -7.64
C HIS A 651 -19.41 29.54 -7.48
N ASN A 652 -19.48 28.78 -8.57
CA ASN A 652 -20.22 27.52 -8.62
C ASN A 652 -19.63 26.39 -7.78
N ILE A 653 -20.50 25.46 -7.39
CA ILE A 653 -20.18 24.19 -6.72
C ILE A 653 -20.70 23.01 -7.54
N LEU A 654 -19.89 21.94 -7.64
CA LEU A 654 -20.34 20.59 -7.96
C LEU A 654 -20.38 19.75 -6.68
N THR A 655 -21.43 18.95 -6.48
CA THR A 655 -21.44 17.89 -5.45
C THR A 655 -21.50 16.50 -6.04
N ASP A 656 -20.66 15.61 -5.52
CA ASP A 656 -20.78 14.17 -5.75
C ASP A 656 -22.01 13.57 -5.04
N SER A 657 -22.27 12.28 -5.26
CA SER A 657 -23.42 11.59 -4.66
C SER A 657 -23.23 11.18 -3.20
N GLY A 658 -21.98 11.19 -2.72
CA GLY A 658 -21.55 10.59 -1.46
C GLY A 658 -21.43 9.06 -1.46
N GLY A 659 -21.90 8.37 -2.50
CA GLY A 659 -21.94 6.90 -2.54
C GLY A 659 -20.56 6.25 -2.64
N PHE A 660 -19.66 6.81 -3.44
CA PHE A 660 -18.31 6.26 -3.65
C PHE A 660 -17.48 6.20 -2.35
N GLN A 661 -17.55 7.22 -1.51
CA GLN A 661 -16.82 7.26 -0.24
C GLN A 661 -17.39 6.25 0.77
N MET A 662 -18.70 5.98 0.73
CA MET A 662 -19.32 4.95 1.58
C MET A 662 -18.88 3.54 1.22
N VAL A 663 -18.65 3.23 -0.07
CA VAL A 663 -18.19 1.89 -0.49
C VAL A 663 -16.66 1.73 -0.46
N SER A 664 -15.89 2.80 -0.66
CA SER A 664 -14.42 2.74 -0.65
C SER A 664 -13.79 2.80 0.75
N LEU A 665 -14.47 3.39 1.75
CA LEU A 665 -13.96 3.51 3.12
C LEU A 665 -14.43 2.40 4.08
N LEU A 666 -15.41 1.57 3.68
CA LEU A 666 -16.09 0.65 4.61
C LEU A 666 -16.16 -0.78 4.04
N LYS A 667 -15.31 -1.67 4.57
CA LYS A 667 -15.31 -3.13 4.32
C LYS A 667 -16.66 -3.83 4.63
N LEU A 668 -17.64 -3.11 5.18
CA LEU A 668 -18.98 -3.58 5.57
C LEU A 668 -20.13 -3.01 4.73
N ALA A 669 -19.85 -2.23 3.67
CA ALA A 669 -20.89 -1.65 2.82
C ALA A 669 -21.62 -2.73 1.99
N LYS A 670 -22.96 -2.72 2.03
CA LYS A 670 -23.83 -3.62 1.26
C LYS A 670 -24.74 -2.82 0.33
N VAL A 671 -24.49 -2.94 -0.97
CA VAL A 671 -25.37 -2.39 -2.00
C VAL A 671 -26.59 -3.29 -2.18
N THR A 672 -27.75 -2.69 -2.38
CA THR A 672 -29.04 -3.34 -2.69
C THR A 672 -29.81 -2.46 -3.67
N GLU A 673 -30.91 -2.92 -4.26
CA GLU A 673 -31.70 -2.08 -5.17
C GLU A 673 -32.27 -0.82 -4.50
N GLU A 674 -32.53 -0.88 -3.19
CA GLU A 674 -33.01 0.22 -2.36
C GLU A 674 -32.01 1.38 -2.27
N GLY A 675 -30.74 1.06 -2.04
CA GLY A 675 -29.64 1.99 -1.78
C GLY A 675 -28.38 1.29 -1.24
N VAL A 676 -27.40 2.09 -0.84
CA VAL A 676 -26.18 1.63 -0.16
C VAL A 676 -26.42 1.60 1.36
N ARG A 677 -26.26 0.43 1.98
CA ARG A 677 -26.33 0.24 3.43
C ARG A 677 -24.93 0.12 4.01
N PHE A 678 -24.63 0.83 5.09
CA PHE A 678 -23.30 0.90 5.70
C PHE A 678 -23.41 1.27 7.19
N LEU A 679 -22.28 1.27 7.91
CA LEU A 679 -22.23 1.78 9.29
C LEU A 679 -21.53 3.15 9.29
N SER A 680 -22.08 4.10 10.04
CA SER A 680 -21.46 5.40 10.29
C SER A 680 -20.07 5.22 10.95
N PRO A 681 -18.98 5.77 10.38
CA PRO A 681 -17.65 5.72 10.98
C PRO A 681 -17.48 6.74 12.12
N HIS A 682 -18.56 7.36 12.61
CA HIS A 682 -18.53 8.28 13.75
C HIS A 682 -19.15 7.69 15.03
N ASP A 683 -20.06 6.72 14.91
CA ASP A 683 -20.81 6.15 16.03
C ASP A 683 -21.27 4.69 15.80
N GLY A 684 -20.87 4.07 14.68
CA GLY A 684 -21.28 2.71 14.30
C GLY A 684 -22.75 2.57 13.90
N SER A 685 -23.54 3.65 13.84
CA SER A 685 -24.98 3.58 13.57
C SER A 685 -25.28 3.10 12.14
N PRO A 686 -26.32 2.26 11.94
CA PRO A 686 -26.65 1.72 10.62
C PRO A 686 -27.30 2.81 9.73
N MET A 687 -26.64 3.13 8.63
CA MET A 687 -27.06 4.14 7.65
C MET A 687 -27.53 3.51 6.34
N LEU A 688 -28.41 4.26 5.64
CA LEU A 688 -28.88 3.95 4.29
C LEU A 688 -28.84 5.23 3.44
N LEU A 689 -28.04 5.21 2.37
CA LEU A 689 -28.10 6.22 1.31
C LEU A 689 -28.88 5.66 0.12
N THR A 690 -30.06 6.20 -0.13
CA THR A 690 -30.83 5.95 -1.35
C THR A 690 -30.60 7.09 -2.37
N PRO A 691 -30.91 6.88 -3.67
CA PRO A 691 -30.97 7.95 -4.66
C PRO A 691 -31.77 9.18 -4.21
N GLU A 692 -32.92 8.98 -3.56
CA GLU A 692 -33.75 10.08 -3.05
C GLU A 692 -33.08 10.83 -1.89
N HIS A 693 -32.40 10.11 -1.00
CA HIS A 693 -31.67 10.69 0.12
C HIS A 693 -30.44 11.48 -0.36
N SER A 694 -29.66 10.94 -1.31
CA SER A 694 -28.51 11.63 -1.92
C SER A 694 -28.94 12.93 -2.62
N ILE A 695 -30.03 12.92 -3.38
CA ILE A 695 -30.56 14.12 -4.03
C ILE A 695 -31.16 15.11 -3.03
N SER A 696 -31.79 14.63 -1.94
CA SER A 696 -32.25 15.48 -0.83
C SER A 696 -31.09 16.26 -0.20
N LEU A 697 -29.99 15.57 0.15
CA LEU A 697 -28.78 16.20 0.69
C LEU A 697 -28.21 17.23 -0.30
N GLN A 698 -28.08 16.88 -1.58
CA GLN A 698 -27.57 17.79 -2.61
C GLN A 698 -28.50 18.99 -2.88
N ASN A 699 -29.82 18.86 -2.66
CA ASN A 699 -30.76 19.99 -2.72
C ASN A 699 -30.59 20.96 -1.53
N SER A 700 -30.22 20.48 -0.35
CA SER A 700 -29.89 21.32 0.82
C SER A 700 -28.48 21.91 0.77
N ILE A 701 -27.50 21.21 0.18
CA ILE A 701 -26.17 21.77 -0.08
C ILE A 701 -26.25 22.94 -1.08
N GLY A 702 -27.17 22.86 -2.05
CA GLY A 702 -27.46 23.97 -2.97
C GLY A 702 -26.41 24.18 -4.07
N SER A 703 -25.74 23.11 -4.50
CA SER A 703 -24.74 23.09 -5.59
C SER A 703 -25.37 23.31 -6.97
N ASP A 704 -24.67 23.98 -7.88
CA ASP A 704 -25.10 24.22 -9.27
C ASP A 704 -25.11 22.95 -10.12
N ILE A 705 -24.21 22.00 -9.82
CA ILE A 705 -24.16 20.67 -10.42
C ILE A 705 -24.29 19.63 -9.31
N ILE A 706 -25.16 18.63 -9.52
CA ILE A 706 -25.41 17.54 -8.58
C ILE A 706 -25.26 16.21 -9.32
N MET A 707 -24.62 15.22 -8.70
CA MET A 707 -24.38 13.90 -9.32
C MET A 707 -25.45 12.88 -8.92
N GLN A 708 -25.84 11.99 -9.84
CA GLN A 708 -26.69 10.83 -9.52
C GLN A 708 -26.01 9.94 -8.47
N LEU A 709 -26.78 9.23 -7.64
CA LEU A 709 -26.25 8.08 -6.92
C LEU A 709 -26.13 6.89 -7.87
N ASP A 710 -24.98 6.22 -7.86
CA ASP A 710 -24.63 5.10 -8.73
C ASP A 710 -24.07 3.91 -7.92
N ASP A 711 -24.15 2.72 -8.51
CA ASP A 711 -23.62 1.48 -7.95
C ASP A 711 -22.19 1.30 -8.46
N VAL A 712 -21.20 1.64 -7.62
CA VAL A 712 -19.79 1.67 -8.03
C VAL A 712 -19.08 0.36 -7.68
N ILE A 713 -18.33 -0.18 -8.64
CA ILE A 713 -17.44 -1.33 -8.51
C ILE A 713 -16.03 -0.90 -8.92
N ALA A 714 -14.99 -1.53 -8.35
CA ALA A 714 -13.60 -1.32 -8.75
C ALA A 714 -13.42 -1.61 -10.26
N THR A 715 -12.78 -0.69 -10.98
CA THR A 715 -12.64 -0.71 -12.45
C THR A 715 -12.05 -2.01 -13.00
N THR A 716 -11.18 -2.65 -12.21
CA THR A 716 -10.43 -3.89 -12.51
C THR A 716 -11.15 -5.18 -12.07
N SER A 717 -12.40 -5.11 -11.59
CA SER A 717 -13.13 -6.27 -11.10
C SER A 717 -13.37 -7.32 -12.20
N PRO A 718 -13.02 -8.61 -11.97
CA PRO A 718 -13.27 -9.68 -12.93
C PRO A 718 -14.75 -10.16 -12.96
N ASP A 719 -15.61 -9.67 -12.06
CA ASP A 719 -17.02 -10.07 -12.01
C ASP A 719 -17.87 -9.25 -12.99
N HIS A 720 -17.83 -9.65 -14.27
CA HIS A 720 -18.65 -9.08 -15.33
C HIS A 720 -20.16 -9.15 -15.02
N ALA A 721 -20.64 -10.13 -14.25
CA ALA A 721 -22.06 -10.28 -13.95
C ALA A 721 -22.52 -9.21 -12.94
N ARG A 722 -21.78 -9.06 -11.83
CA ARG A 722 -22.00 -8.02 -10.82
C ARG A 722 -21.74 -6.62 -11.40
N MET A 723 -20.81 -6.49 -12.34
CA MET A 723 -20.55 -5.24 -13.08
C MET A 723 -21.70 -4.85 -14.01
N LYS A 724 -22.31 -5.80 -14.74
CA LYS A 724 -23.53 -5.53 -15.51
C LYS A 724 -24.72 -5.17 -14.59
N GLU A 725 -24.87 -5.89 -13.47
CA GLU A 725 -25.89 -5.59 -12.45
C GLU A 725 -25.76 -4.15 -11.92
N ALA A 726 -24.54 -3.68 -11.65
CA ALA A 726 -24.26 -2.32 -11.19
C ALA A 726 -24.53 -1.25 -12.25
N MET A 727 -24.15 -1.52 -13.50
CA MET A 727 -24.47 -0.66 -14.64
C MET A 727 -25.99 -0.50 -14.79
N GLU A 728 -26.73 -1.60 -14.81
CA GLU A 728 -28.19 -1.60 -14.91
C GLU A 728 -28.86 -0.96 -13.68
N ARG A 729 -28.34 -1.17 -12.47
CA ARG A 729 -28.81 -0.50 -11.25
C ARG A 729 -28.60 1.00 -11.33
N SER A 730 -27.43 1.45 -11.79
CA SER A 730 -27.12 2.88 -11.95
C SER A 730 -28.08 3.56 -12.94
N VAL A 731 -28.48 2.88 -14.01
CA VAL A 731 -29.53 3.35 -14.93
C VAL A 731 -30.88 3.52 -14.21
N ARG A 732 -31.31 2.54 -13.41
CA ARG A 732 -32.56 2.61 -12.62
C ARG A 732 -32.49 3.65 -11.48
N TRP A 733 -31.32 3.86 -10.90
CA TRP A 733 -31.07 4.86 -9.87
C TRP A 733 -31.06 6.28 -10.43
N LEU A 734 -30.62 6.50 -11.67
CA LEU A 734 -30.80 7.78 -12.34
C LEU A 734 -32.28 8.16 -12.48
N ASP A 735 -33.15 7.22 -12.88
CA ASP A 735 -34.59 7.48 -12.99
C ASP A 735 -35.20 7.89 -11.63
N ARG A 736 -34.67 7.35 -10.51
CA ARG A 736 -35.04 7.76 -9.15
C ARG A 736 -34.46 9.13 -8.78
N CYS A 737 -33.21 9.42 -9.14
CA CYS A 737 -32.60 10.74 -8.93
C CYS A 737 -33.35 11.85 -9.68
N ILE A 738 -33.77 11.61 -10.92
CA ILE A 738 -34.57 12.54 -11.72
C ILE A 738 -35.92 12.83 -11.04
N GLN A 739 -36.59 11.80 -10.52
CA GLN A 739 -37.86 11.95 -9.79
C GLN A 739 -37.71 12.64 -8.42
N ALA A 740 -36.57 12.46 -7.75
CA ALA A 740 -36.30 13.06 -6.46
C ALA A 740 -35.88 14.54 -6.53
N HIS A 741 -35.39 15.01 -7.69
CA HIS A 741 -34.80 16.33 -7.82
C HIS A 741 -35.85 17.45 -7.92
N LYS A 742 -35.87 18.32 -6.90
CA LYS A 742 -36.91 19.36 -6.75
C LYS A 742 -36.58 20.73 -7.36
N ASN A 743 -35.33 20.97 -7.72
CA ASN A 743 -34.80 22.30 -8.09
C ASN A 743 -34.14 22.36 -9.50
N PRO A 744 -34.70 21.80 -10.58
CA PRO A 744 -34.06 21.77 -11.90
C PRO A 744 -33.82 23.15 -12.53
N GLU A 745 -34.48 24.19 -12.01
CA GLU A 745 -34.31 25.59 -12.35
C GLU A 745 -33.18 26.29 -11.57
N LYS A 746 -32.50 25.58 -10.66
CA LYS A 746 -31.34 26.06 -9.88
C LYS A 746 -30.15 25.10 -9.85
N GLN A 747 -30.35 23.81 -10.10
CA GLN A 747 -29.29 22.79 -10.00
C GLN A 747 -29.37 21.83 -11.18
N ASN A 748 -28.24 21.25 -11.55
CA ASN A 748 -28.11 20.49 -12.78
C ASN A 748 -27.68 19.07 -12.47
N LEU A 749 -28.62 18.12 -12.53
CA LEU A 749 -28.34 16.71 -12.36
C LEU A 749 -27.49 16.17 -13.52
N PHE A 750 -26.33 15.61 -13.21
CA PHE A 750 -25.49 14.88 -14.17
C PHE A 750 -25.66 13.38 -13.94
N CYS A 751 -25.78 12.64 -15.05
CA CYS A 751 -25.71 11.18 -15.02
C CYS A 751 -24.25 10.68 -14.98
N ILE A 752 -24.03 9.46 -14.51
CA ILE A 752 -22.70 8.82 -14.48
C ILE A 752 -22.76 7.53 -15.30
N ILE A 753 -21.96 7.46 -16.36
CA ILE A 753 -21.78 6.26 -17.17
C ILE A 753 -20.90 5.28 -16.40
N GLN A 754 -21.37 4.03 -16.27
CA GLN A 754 -20.71 2.91 -15.60
C GLN A 754 -20.40 1.78 -16.58
N GLY A 755 -19.71 0.72 -16.12
CA GLY A 755 -19.34 -0.46 -16.92
C GLY A 755 -17.85 -0.85 -16.90
N GLY A 756 -17.05 -0.31 -15.98
CA GLY A 756 -15.63 -0.69 -15.81
C GLY A 756 -14.80 -0.50 -17.09
N LEU A 757 -14.08 -1.54 -17.51
CA LEU A 757 -13.29 -1.55 -18.76
C LEU A 757 -14.02 -2.19 -19.96
N ASP A 758 -15.22 -2.75 -19.74
CA ASP A 758 -15.99 -3.40 -20.81
C ASP A 758 -16.57 -2.35 -21.75
N LEU A 759 -15.98 -2.23 -22.94
CA LEU A 759 -16.37 -1.19 -23.91
C LEU A 759 -17.81 -1.39 -24.42
N ASP A 760 -18.33 -2.62 -24.46
CA ASP A 760 -19.70 -2.87 -24.94
C ASP A 760 -20.71 -2.46 -23.86
N MET A 761 -20.46 -2.79 -22.59
CA MET A 761 -21.23 -2.25 -21.45
C MET A 761 -21.15 -0.72 -21.38
N ARG A 762 -19.97 -0.12 -21.62
CA ARG A 762 -19.84 1.35 -21.68
C ARG A 762 -20.71 1.97 -22.77
N ARG A 763 -20.87 1.32 -23.94
CA ARG A 763 -21.79 1.79 -25.00
C ARG A 763 -23.26 1.59 -24.62
N GLU A 764 -23.62 0.45 -24.04
CA GLU A 764 -24.98 0.16 -23.50
C GLU A 764 -25.39 1.23 -22.48
N CYS A 765 -24.55 1.45 -21.47
CA CYS A 765 -24.77 2.46 -20.44
C CYS A 765 -24.81 3.88 -21.02
N THR A 766 -23.92 4.24 -21.96
CA THR A 766 -23.94 5.57 -22.59
C THR A 766 -25.25 5.83 -23.32
N ALA A 767 -25.80 4.84 -24.05
CA ALA A 767 -27.08 5.00 -24.74
C ALA A 767 -28.24 5.23 -23.75
N GLU A 768 -28.33 4.42 -22.69
CA GLU A 768 -29.37 4.55 -21.65
C GLU A 768 -29.27 5.88 -20.87
N MET A 769 -28.05 6.31 -20.54
CA MET A 769 -27.80 7.57 -19.81
C MET A 769 -28.09 8.81 -20.69
N VAL A 770 -27.76 8.76 -21.98
CA VAL A 770 -28.05 9.84 -22.95
C VAL A 770 -29.56 9.96 -23.20
N ALA A 771 -30.29 8.84 -23.29
CA ALA A 771 -31.74 8.82 -23.54
C ALA A 771 -32.55 9.61 -22.48
N ARG A 772 -32.05 9.66 -21.24
CA ARG A 772 -32.67 10.38 -20.11
C ARG A 772 -32.41 11.89 -20.11
N ASN A 773 -31.57 12.37 -21.03
CA ASN A 773 -31.40 13.78 -21.38
C ASN A 773 -31.01 14.74 -20.23
N THR A 774 -30.30 14.27 -19.20
CA THR A 774 -29.72 15.12 -18.12
C THR A 774 -28.91 16.31 -18.65
N PRO A 775 -28.91 17.48 -17.97
CA PRO A 775 -28.11 18.65 -18.37
C PRO A 775 -26.63 18.37 -18.68
N GLY A 776 -25.99 17.48 -17.93
CA GLY A 776 -24.62 17.01 -18.18
C GLY A 776 -24.44 15.52 -17.98
N ILE A 777 -23.24 15.04 -18.32
CA ILE A 777 -22.87 13.62 -18.36
C ILE A 777 -21.46 13.45 -17.81
N ALA A 778 -21.28 12.47 -16.92
CA ALA A 778 -20.00 12.05 -16.39
C ALA A 778 -19.65 10.61 -16.78
N ILE A 779 -18.38 10.28 -16.69
CA ILE A 779 -17.79 8.95 -16.91
C ILE A 779 -17.13 8.55 -15.58
N GLY A 780 -17.77 7.63 -14.85
CA GLY A 780 -17.33 7.14 -13.55
C GLY A 780 -16.70 5.75 -13.62
N GLY A 781 -16.23 5.24 -12.48
CA GLY A 781 -15.53 3.95 -12.42
C GLY A 781 -14.25 3.95 -13.27
N LEU A 782 -13.38 4.94 -13.02
CA LEU A 782 -12.06 5.15 -13.63
C LEU A 782 -11.14 5.74 -12.55
N SER A 783 -9.82 5.78 -12.81
CA SER A 783 -8.77 6.08 -11.82
C SER A 783 -8.76 5.11 -10.63
N GLY A 784 -9.14 3.85 -10.87
CA GLY A 784 -9.30 2.78 -9.88
C GLY A 784 -8.21 1.70 -9.94
N GLY A 785 -7.06 2.00 -10.54
CA GLY A 785 -5.94 1.06 -10.75
C GLY A 785 -5.90 0.39 -12.13
N GLU A 786 -6.72 0.84 -13.09
CA GLU A 786 -6.66 0.33 -14.46
C GLU A 786 -5.42 0.79 -15.26
N GLU A 787 -5.06 0.03 -16.29
CA GLU A 787 -4.06 0.46 -17.27
C GLU A 787 -4.49 1.74 -17.99
N LYS A 788 -3.55 2.69 -18.16
CA LYS A 788 -3.78 3.97 -18.83
C LYS A 788 -4.29 3.85 -20.28
N ALA A 789 -3.90 2.80 -21.00
CA ALA A 789 -4.42 2.51 -22.34
C ALA A 789 -5.92 2.13 -22.30
N SER A 790 -6.30 1.27 -21.35
CA SER A 790 -7.69 0.86 -21.13
C SER A 790 -8.57 2.03 -20.63
N TYR A 791 -8.04 2.86 -19.73
CA TYR A 791 -8.63 4.15 -19.35
C TYR A 791 -8.91 5.03 -20.59
N CYS A 792 -7.91 5.24 -21.46
CA CYS A 792 -8.08 6.05 -22.68
C CYS A 792 -9.12 5.45 -23.63
N ASN A 793 -9.17 4.12 -23.77
CA ASN A 793 -10.16 3.43 -24.59
C ASN A 793 -11.60 3.63 -24.06
N VAL A 794 -11.80 3.59 -22.74
CA VAL A 794 -13.11 3.90 -22.12
C VAL A 794 -13.50 5.35 -22.36
N VAL A 795 -12.62 6.31 -22.03
CA VAL A 795 -12.89 7.75 -22.22
C VAL A 795 -13.25 8.03 -23.68
N LYS A 796 -12.44 7.54 -24.63
CA LYS A 796 -12.68 7.68 -26.07
C LYS A 796 -14.03 7.08 -26.49
N THR A 797 -14.36 5.88 -26.02
CA THR A 797 -15.59 5.15 -26.39
C THR A 797 -16.83 5.87 -25.91
N CYS A 798 -16.80 6.42 -24.70
CA CYS A 798 -17.87 7.27 -24.19
C CYS A 798 -17.97 8.58 -24.98
N THR A 799 -16.88 9.34 -25.12
CA THR A 799 -16.90 10.69 -25.75
C THR A 799 -17.25 10.68 -27.24
N ASP A 800 -17.07 9.56 -27.95
CA ASP A 800 -17.55 9.34 -29.32
C ASP A 800 -19.09 9.28 -29.42
N LEU A 801 -19.79 9.00 -28.31
CA LEU A 801 -21.26 8.87 -28.25
C LEU A 801 -21.98 10.03 -27.53
N LEU A 802 -21.25 10.91 -26.82
CA LEU A 802 -21.87 11.98 -26.02
C LEU A 802 -22.39 13.15 -26.87
N PRO A 803 -23.61 13.66 -26.63
CA PRO A 803 -24.15 14.85 -27.30
C PRO A 803 -23.21 16.05 -27.32
N GLU A 804 -23.19 16.78 -28.44
CA GLU A 804 -22.27 17.90 -28.65
C GLU A 804 -22.50 19.06 -27.66
N LYS A 805 -23.75 19.40 -27.34
CA LYS A 805 -24.07 20.59 -26.52
C LYS A 805 -24.27 20.26 -25.05
N LYS A 806 -23.43 19.38 -24.51
CA LYS A 806 -23.38 19.01 -23.08
C LYS A 806 -21.94 18.91 -22.59
N PRO A 807 -21.68 19.18 -21.29
CA PRO A 807 -20.39 18.91 -20.66
C PRO A 807 -20.16 17.41 -20.47
N ARG A 808 -18.88 17.04 -20.45
CA ARG A 808 -18.36 15.68 -20.40
C ARG A 808 -17.31 15.59 -19.28
N TYR A 809 -17.72 15.06 -18.13
CA TYR A 809 -16.92 15.04 -16.89
C TYR A 809 -16.26 13.66 -16.71
N VAL A 810 -14.92 13.59 -16.64
CA VAL A 810 -14.21 12.36 -16.27
C VAL A 810 -13.77 12.47 -14.80
N MET A 811 -14.25 11.55 -13.98
CA MET A 811 -14.19 11.66 -12.51
C MET A 811 -12.84 11.16 -11.96
N GLY A 812 -12.31 11.84 -10.93
CA GLY A 812 -11.12 11.42 -10.16
C GLY A 812 -9.75 11.62 -10.84
N VAL A 813 -9.72 12.10 -12.09
CA VAL A 813 -8.49 12.24 -12.91
C VAL A 813 -7.71 13.51 -12.55
N GLY A 814 -6.42 13.35 -12.22
CA GLY A 814 -5.59 14.44 -11.69
C GLY A 814 -4.20 14.65 -12.28
N TYR A 815 -3.60 13.67 -12.98
CA TYR A 815 -2.24 13.82 -13.50
C TYR A 815 -2.23 14.75 -14.73
N PRO A 816 -1.24 15.66 -14.88
CA PRO A 816 -1.21 16.64 -15.98
C PRO A 816 -1.35 16.01 -17.37
N GLU A 817 -0.67 14.89 -17.62
CA GLU A 817 -0.71 14.14 -18.86
C GLU A 817 -2.07 13.46 -19.10
N ASP A 818 -2.73 12.94 -18.05
CA ASP A 818 -4.08 12.39 -18.16
C ASP A 818 -5.06 13.47 -18.62
N LEU A 819 -4.99 14.67 -18.02
CA LEU A 819 -5.86 15.80 -18.36
C LEU A 819 -5.68 16.21 -19.83
N VAL A 820 -4.44 16.38 -20.27
CA VAL A 820 -4.11 16.78 -21.65
C VAL A 820 -4.55 15.73 -22.68
N VAL A 821 -4.31 14.44 -22.42
CA VAL A 821 -4.78 13.36 -23.29
C VAL A 821 -6.30 13.27 -23.28
N SER A 822 -6.95 13.39 -22.13
CA SER A 822 -8.42 13.26 -22.01
C SER A 822 -9.17 14.42 -22.68
N VAL A 823 -8.61 15.64 -22.64
CA VAL A 823 -9.10 16.75 -23.45
C VAL A 823 -8.91 16.48 -24.96
N ALA A 824 -7.79 15.87 -25.38
CA ALA A 824 -7.61 15.44 -26.77
C ALA A 824 -8.64 14.38 -27.21
N LEU A 825 -9.03 13.49 -26.29
CA LEU A 825 -10.13 12.52 -26.45
C LEU A 825 -11.53 13.15 -26.32
N GLY A 826 -11.64 14.43 -25.97
CA GLY A 826 -12.87 15.22 -25.99
C GLY A 826 -13.68 15.21 -24.69
N ALA A 827 -13.03 15.06 -23.54
CA ALA A 827 -13.59 15.42 -22.22
C ALA A 827 -13.40 16.92 -21.92
N ASP A 828 -14.20 17.48 -21.01
CA ASP A 828 -14.14 18.92 -20.67
C ASP A 828 -13.99 19.22 -19.17
N MET A 829 -14.37 18.31 -18.27
CA MET A 829 -14.34 18.55 -16.82
C MET A 829 -13.61 17.41 -16.10
N PHE A 830 -12.86 17.74 -15.06
CA PHE A 830 -12.08 16.80 -14.24
C PHE A 830 -12.06 17.23 -12.77
N ASP A 831 -11.85 16.30 -11.86
CA ASP A 831 -11.59 16.57 -10.43
C ASP A 831 -10.50 15.64 -9.91
N CYS A 832 -9.70 16.08 -8.93
CA CYS A 832 -8.87 15.17 -8.15
C CYS A 832 -8.38 15.78 -6.84
N VAL A 833 -8.16 14.94 -5.83
CA VAL A 833 -7.46 15.34 -4.58
C VAL A 833 -5.95 15.46 -4.76
N TRP A 834 -5.37 14.89 -5.83
CA TRP A 834 -3.92 14.73 -6.04
C TRP A 834 -3.11 16.02 -5.81
N PRO A 835 -3.45 17.21 -6.36
CA PRO A 835 -2.65 18.41 -6.16
C PRO A 835 -2.48 18.80 -4.68
N THR A 836 -3.53 18.61 -3.86
CA THR A 836 -3.50 18.87 -2.41
C THR A 836 -2.81 17.75 -1.63
N ARG A 837 -2.93 16.48 -2.09
CA ARG A 837 -2.27 15.32 -1.46
C ARG A 837 -0.76 15.43 -1.64
N THR A 838 -0.33 15.61 -2.88
CA THR A 838 1.07 15.80 -3.32
C THR A 838 1.72 16.99 -2.62
N ALA A 839 1.00 18.10 -2.44
CA ALA A 839 1.47 19.25 -1.66
C ALA A 839 1.77 18.92 -0.18
N ARG A 840 0.93 18.12 0.50
CA ARG A 840 1.15 17.73 1.91
C ARG A 840 2.38 16.85 2.10
N PHE A 841 2.75 16.04 1.10
CA PHE A 841 3.99 15.25 1.11
C PHE A 841 5.25 16.04 0.76
N GLY A 842 5.10 17.31 0.36
CA GLY A 842 6.23 18.21 0.05
C GLY A 842 6.60 18.34 -1.42
N ASN A 843 5.71 17.92 -2.31
CA ASN A 843 5.96 17.88 -3.74
C ASN A 843 5.23 19.02 -4.47
N ALA A 844 5.97 19.79 -5.27
CA ALA A 844 5.42 20.78 -6.19
C ALA A 844 5.21 20.17 -7.58
N ILE A 845 4.11 20.52 -8.25
CA ILE A 845 3.85 20.18 -9.66
C ILE A 845 4.41 21.29 -10.55
N THR A 846 5.12 20.95 -11.61
CA THR A 846 5.70 21.90 -12.57
C THR A 846 5.56 21.39 -14.00
N ALA A 847 5.82 22.27 -14.98
CA ALA A 847 5.87 21.91 -16.40
C ALA A 847 6.98 20.90 -16.75
N HIS A 848 7.90 20.62 -15.82
CA HIS A 848 8.98 19.64 -15.93
C HIS A 848 8.77 18.44 -14.97
N GLY A 849 7.53 18.23 -14.50
CA GLY A 849 7.17 17.14 -13.60
C GLY A 849 7.14 17.53 -12.12
N GLY A 850 7.28 16.55 -11.24
CA GLY A 850 7.22 16.75 -9.78
C GLY A 850 8.57 17.13 -9.17
N LEU A 851 8.61 18.22 -8.39
CA LEU A 851 9.78 18.58 -7.57
C LEU A 851 9.54 18.20 -6.10
N ASN A 852 10.31 17.23 -5.60
CA ASN A 852 10.33 16.90 -4.17
C ASN A 852 11.17 17.93 -3.40
N LEU A 853 10.51 18.97 -2.90
CA LEU A 853 11.16 20.08 -2.19
C LEU A 853 11.55 19.74 -0.74
N ARG A 854 11.46 18.47 -0.33
CA ARG A 854 12.12 17.95 0.89
C ARG A 854 13.57 17.52 0.64
N ASN A 855 14.04 17.48 -0.61
CA ASN A 855 15.42 17.13 -0.93
C ASN A 855 16.39 18.23 -0.47
N ALA A 856 17.47 17.86 0.22
CA ALA A 856 18.49 18.77 0.76
C ALA A 856 19.19 19.63 -0.31
N ALA A 857 19.19 19.22 -1.58
CA ALA A 857 19.69 20.02 -2.70
C ALA A 857 18.99 21.39 -2.83
N TYR A 858 17.73 21.51 -2.36
CA TYR A 858 16.98 22.76 -2.37
C TYR A 858 17.27 23.68 -1.18
N SER A 859 18.08 23.25 -0.20
CA SER A 859 18.30 23.99 1.06
C SER A 859 18.92 25.39 0.88
N GLU A 860 19.68 25.60 -0.20
CA GLU A 860 20.26 26.89 -0.60
C GLU A 860 19.72 27.37 -1.97
N ASP A 861 18.66 26.76 -2.50
CA ASP A 861 18.02 27.19 -3.74
C ASP A 861 17.05 28.36 -3.47
N PHE A 862 17.57 29.57 -3.63
CA PHE A 862 16.81 30.81 -3.47
C PHE A 862 15.95 31.18 -4.70
N GLY A 863 15.84 30.30 -5.70
CA GLY A 863 14.89 30.45 -6.81
C GLY A 863 13.44 30.19 -6.39
N PRO A 864 12.44 30.65 -7.18
CA PRO A 864 11.03 30.31 -6.96
C PRO A 864 10.78 28.81 -7.13
N ILE A 865 9.65 28.31 -6.61
CA ILE A 865 9.24 26.89 -6.80
C ILE A 865 9.34 26.49 -8.28
N GLU A 866 8.72 27.28 -9.16
CA GLU A 866 8.78 27.14 -10.62
C GLU A 866 9.08 28.49 -11.28
N GLU A 867 10.04 28.52 -12.19
CA GLU A 867 10.44 29.74 -12.90
C GLU A 867 9.35 30.22 -13.86
N GLY A 868 9.11 31.53 -13.87
CA GLY A 868 8.05 32.16 -14.67
C GLY A 868 6.60 31.88 -14.21
N CYS A 869 6.36 30.95 -13.26
CA CYS A 869 5.04 30.64 -12.75
C CYS A 869 4.37 31.87 -12.12
N LYS A 870 3.08 32.07 -12.42
CA LYS A 870 2.32 33.26 -12.01
C LYS A 870 1.37 33.03 -10.82
N CYS A 871 1.52 31.93 -10.09
CA CYS A 871 0.83 31.72 -8.81
C CYS A 871 1.30 32.73 -7.75
N THR A 872 0.48 32.97 -6.73
CA THR A 872 0.80 33.97 -5.68
C THR A 872 2.05 33.61 -4.86
N CYS A 873 2.46 32.34 -4.80
CA CYS A 873 3.73 31.93 -4.19
C CYS A 873 4.95 32.30 -5.03
N CYS A 874 4.95 31.97 -6.33
CA CYS A 874 6.11 32.10 -7.23
C CYS A 874 6.36 33.52 -7.72
N ARG A 875 5.31 34.35 -7.88
CA ARG A 875 5.49 35.76 -8.26
C ARG A 875 6.40 36.47 -7.24
N PRO A 876 7.36 37.30 -7.69
CA PRO A 876 8.17 38.09 -6.77
C PRO A 876 7.30 39.13 -6.05
N THR A 877 7.79 39.63 -4.91
CA THR A 877 7.08 40.67 -4.12
C THR A 877 6.86 41.97 -4.90
N SER A 878 7.72 42.28 -5.89
CA SER A 878 7.55 43.37 -6.84
C SER A 878 6.38 43.19 -7.83
N GLU A 879 5.90 41.96 -8.05
CA GLU A 879 4.71 41.64 -8.86
C GLU A 879 3.49 41.28 -7.98
N GLY A 880 3.48 41.68 -6.70
CA GLY A 880 2.39 41.35 -5.78
C GLY A 880 2.23 39.85 -5.54
N GLY A 881 3.33 39.11 -5.56
CA GLY A 881 3.41 37.76 -5.01
C GLY A 881 4.12 37.73 -3.65
N LEU A 882 4.35 36.51 -3.16
CA LEU A 882 5.01 36.25 -1.89
C LEU A 882 6.54 36.05 -2.03
N GLY A 883 7.06 35.83 -3.25
CA GLY A 883 8.48 35.59 -3.49
C GLY A 883 9.02 34.32 -2.81
N ILE A 884 8.20 33.26 -2.74
CA ILE A 884 8.51 32.03 -2.02
C ILE A 884 9.60 31.24 -2.72
N THR A 885 10.72 31.03 -2.02
CA THR A 885 11.86 30.27 -2.54
C THR A 885 11.76 28.78 -2.23
N ARG A 886 12.46 27.96 -3.02
CA ARG A 886 12.59 26.51 -2.76
C ARG A 886 13.28 26.24 -1.42
N ALA A 887 14.30 27.00 -1.05
CA ALA A 887 14.96 26.95 0.25
C ALA A 887 14.00 27.20 1.42
N TYR A 888 13.08 28.18 1.29
CA TYR A 888 12.05 28.40 2.31
C TYR A 888 11.09 27.21 2.39
N ILE A 889 10.59 26.72 1.24
CA ILE A 889 9.72 25.53 1.20
C ILE A 889 10.42 24.31 1.82
N TYR A 890 11.68 24.03 1.49
CA TYR A 890 12.48 22.96 2.11
C TYR A 890 12.59 23.12 3.64
N HIS A 891 12.71 24.35 4.12
CA HIS A 891 12.75 24.62 5.55
C HIS A 891 11.42 24.30 6.24
N VAL A 892 10.27 24.70 5.69
CA VAL A 892 8.95 24.55 6.34
C VAL A 892 8.22 23.23 6.01
N THR A 893 8.57 22.55 4.93
CA THR A 893 7.80 21.40 4.41
C THR A 893 7.91 20.16 5.30
N ALA A 894 6.78 19.48 5.48
CA ALA A 894 6.60 18.32 6.38
C ALA A 894 6.99 18.60 7.86
N LYS A 895 7.13 19.88 8.23
CA LYS A 895 7.41 20.36 9.59
C LYS A 895 6.32 21.34 10.04
N GLU A 896 5.91 22.23 9.14
CA GLU A 896 4.91 23.27 9.37
C GLU A 896 3.75 23.18 8.37
N THR A 897 2.53 23.46 8.85
CA THR A 897 1.32 23.55 8.02
C THR A 897 1.46 24.61 6.90
N ALA A 898 2.28 25.63 7.12
CA ALA A 898 2.60 26.67 6.13
C ALA A 898 3.23 26.10 4.84
N GLY A 899 4.05 25.05 4.92
CA GLY A 899 4.63 24.41 3.73
C GLY A 899 3.57 23.76 2.84
N ALA A 900 2.67 22.99 3.46
CA ALA A 900 1.55 22.36 2.77
C ALA A 900 0.55 23.39 2.19
N HIS A 901 0.33 24.51 2.88
CA HIS A 901 -0.48 25.64 2.41
C HIS A 901 0.08 26.24 1.12
N LEU A 902 1.36 26.65 1.13
CA LEU A 902 2.01 27.29 -0.02
C LEU A 902 2.12 26.35 -1.23
N LEU A 903 2.48 25.08 -0.99
CA LEU A 903 2.51 24.06 -2.04
C LEU A 903 1.11 23.77 -2.60
N THR A 904 0.05 23.81 -1.78
CA THR A 904 -1.33 23.64 -2.28
C THR A 904 -1.72 24.82 -3.17
N MET A 905 -1.36 26.05 -2.82
CA MET A 905 -1.61 27.23 -3.65
C MET A 905 -0.95 27.12 -5.03
N HIS A 906 0.33 26.74 -5.07
CA HIS A 906 1.06 26.51 -6.32
C HIS A 906 0.47 25.35 -7.15
N ASN A 907 0.28 24.18 -6.52
CA ASN A 907 -0.23 22.98 -7.20
C ASN A 907 -1.65 23.16 -7.77
N VAL A 908 -2.51 23.91 -7.09
CA VAL A 908 -3.87 24.22 -7.58
C VAL A 908 -3.81 25.23 -8.74
N HIS A 909 -2.97 26.25 -8.65
CA HIS A 909 -2.74 27.20 -9.74
C HIS A 909 -2.24 26.51 -11.02
N TYR A 910 -1.27 25.58 -10.89
CA TYR A 910 -0.72 24.85 -12.03
C TYR A 910 -1.80 24.13 -12.84
N GLN A 911 -2.68 23.37 -12.16
CA GLN A 911 -3.76 22.60 -12.81
C GLN A 911 -4.80 23.50 -13.50
N LEU A 912 -5.17 24.60 -12.84
CA LEU A 912 -6.12 25.58 -13.40
C LEU A 912 -5.53 26.32 -14.61
N ASN A 913 -4.25 26.69 -14.54
CA ASN A 913 -3.56 27.33 -15.65
C ASN A 913 -3.32 26.35 -16.83
N LEU A 914 -2.99 25.08 -16.57
CA LEU A 914 -2.87 24.05 -17.62
C LEU A 914 -4.16 23.90 -18.43
N MET A 915 -5.32 23.89 -17.77
CA MET A 915 -6.62 23.82 -18.44
C MET A 915 -6.99 25.12 -19.17
N LYS A 916 -6.58 26.28 -18.64
CA LYS A 916 -6.69 27.57 -19.33
C LYS A 916 -5.83 27.60 -20.61
N GLU A 917 -4.57 27.17 -20.55
CA GLU A 917 -3.69 27.11 -21.73
C GLU A 917 -4.21 26.13 -22.78
N ALA A 918 -4.72 24.96 -22.34
CA ALA A 918 -5.43 24.02 -23.20
C ALA A 918 -6.62 24.69 -23.91
N ARG A 919 -7.47 25.42 -23.17
CA ARG A 919 -8.61 26.18 -23.72
C ARG A 919 -8.19 27.20 -24.76
N GLU A 920 -7.17 28.00 -24.46
CA GLU A 920 -6.63 29.01 -25.39
C GLU A 920 -6.06 28.36 -26.66
N ALA A 921 -5.37 27.22 -26.52
CA ALA A 921 -4.84 26.47 -27.65
C ALA A 921 -5.94 25.84 -28.53
N ILE A 922 -7.10 25.48 -27.96
CA ILE A 922 -8.26 24.99 -28.73
C ILE A 922 -8.96 26.15 -29.47
N ILE A 923 -9.16 27.31 -28.82
CA ILE A 923 -9.76 28.49 -29.46
C ILE A 923 -8.89 29.00 -30.63
N GLN A 924 -7.57 28.85 -30.52
CA GLN A 924 -6.59 29.23 -31.53
C GLN A 924 -6.24 28.10 -32.53
N ASP A 925 -6.99 26.98 -32.50
CA ASP A 925 -6.78 25.74 -33.29
C ASP A 925 -5.31 25.26 -33.40
N ARG A 926 -4.56 25.41 -32.30
CA ARG A 926 -3.16 24.97 -32.16
C ARG A 926 -3.00 23.88 -31.10
N TYR A 927 -4.09 23.25 -30.67
CA TYR A 927 -4.07 22.24 -29.63
C TYR A 927 -3.09 21.07 -29.88
N PRO A 928 -2.90 20.56 -31.12
CA PRO A 928 -1.89 19.54 -31.40
C PRO A 928 -0.46 19.99 -31.09
N GLN A 929 -0.15 21.28 -31.29
CA GLN A 929 1.16 21.83 -30.95
C GLN A 929 1.30 22.00 -29.43
N PHE A 930 0.28 22.51 -28.75
CA PHE A 930 0.26 22.60 -27.28
C PHE A 930 0.49 21.23 -26.60
N VAL A 931 -0.11 20.15 -27.13
CA VAL A 931 0.12 18.78 -26.65
C VAL A 931 1.60 18.36 -26.83
N LYS A 932 2.22 18.65 -27.98
CA LYS A 932 3.65 18.37 -28.21
C LYS A 932 4.55 19.20 -27.32
N ASP A 933 4.28 20.49 -27.18
CA ASP A 933 5.02 21.41 -26.32
C ASP A 933 4.95 20.96 -24.85
N PHE A 934 3.79 20.47 -24.40
CA PHE A 934 3.58 19.92 -23.06
C PHE A 934 4.45 18.70 -22.79
N PHE A 935 4.36 17.63 -23.61
CA PHE A 935 5.19 16.43 -23.43
C PHE A 935 6.70 16.74 -23.62
N SER A 936 7.05 17.69 -24.49
CA SER A 936 8.43 18.13 -24.66
C SER A 936 8.99 18.90 -23.45
N LYS A 937 8.16 19.59 -22.66
CA LYS A 937 8.60 20.17 -21.37
C LYS A 937 8.69 19.10 -20.29
N LEU A 938 7.63 18.29 -20.15
CA LEU A 938 7.50 17.26 -19.10
C LEU A 938 8.66 16.25 -19.12
N HIS A 939 9.15 15.89 -20.30
CA HIS A 939 10.26 14.95 -20.48
C HIS A 939 11.51 15.62 -21.10
N ASN A 940 11.67 16.94 -20.99
CA ASN A 940 12.86 17.69 -21.45
C ASN A 940 13.29 17.44 -22.92
N GLY A 941 12.34 17.08 -23.80
CA GLY A 941 12.57 16.74 -25.22
C GLY A 941 12.96 15.28 -25.49
N GLU A 942 13.14 14.46 -24.46
CA GLU A 942 13.53 13.05 -24.54
C GLU A 942 12.31 12.19 -24.97
N LYS A 943 12.09 12.09 -26.29
CA LYS A 943 10.95 11.40 -26.93
C LYS A 943 10.82 9.90 -26.54
N ASP A 944 11.93 9.28 -26.15
CA ASP A 944 12.01 7.90 -25.65
C ASP A 944 11.40 7.73 -24.24
N LYS A 945 11.29 8.82 -23.47
CA LYS A 945 10.64 8.84 -22.14
C LYS A 945 9.14 9.13 -22.19
N TYR A 946 8.58 9.37 -23.38
CA TYR A 946 7.15 9.68 -23.52
C TYR A 946 6.31 8.42 -23.25
N PRO A 947 5.28 8.46 -22.38
CA PRO A 947 4.48 7.28 -22.06
C PRO A 947 3.78 6.71 -23.30
N GLN A 948 4.05 5.44 -23.61
CA GLN A 948 3.54 4.77 -24.83
C GLN A 948 2.00 4.84 -24.94
N TRP A 949 1.28 4.71 -23.82
CA TRP A 949 -0.18 4.84 -23.78
C TRP A 949 -0.67 6.21 -24.27
N ALA A 950 0.06 7.29 -23.95
CA ALA A 950 -0.29 8.65 -24.35
C ALA A 950 0.04 8.85 -25.84
N VAL A 951 1.18 8.35 -26.30
CA VAL A 951 1.59 8.34 -27.71
C VAL A 951 0.51 7.67 -28.58
N ASP A 952 0.01 6.49 -28.19
CA ASP A 952 -0.98 5.74 -28.97
C ASP A 952 -2.39 6.33 -28.87
N ALA A 953 -2.82 6.79 -27.69
CA ALA A 953 -4.10 7.47 -27.52
C ALA A 953 -4.18 8.77 -28.34
N LEU A 954 -3.09 9.56 -28.37
CA LEU A 954 -3.00 10.80 -29.14
C LEU A 954 -2.90 10.55 -30.64
N ARG A 955 -2.17 9.51 -31.08
CA ARG A 955 -2.18 9.08 -32.49
C ARG A 955 -3.59 8.65 -32.93
N GLY A 956 -4.36 8.02 -32.03
CA GLY A 956 -5.79 7.70 -32.21
C GLY A 956 -6.73 8.92 -32.35
N VAL A 957 -6.24 10.15 -32.12
CA VAL A 957 -6.92 11.42 -32.41
C VAL A 957 -6.05 12.39 -33.24
N GLY A 958 -5.17 11.85 -34.09
CA GLY A 958 -4.44 12.61 -35.11
C GLY A 958 -3.20 13.37 -34.65
N VAL A 959 -2.73 13.18 -33.41
CA VAL A 959 -1.52 13.83 -32.87
C VAL A 959 -0.42 12.80 -32.68
N ASP A 960 0.52 12.72 -33.61
CA ASP A 960 1.74 11.96 -33.39
C ASP A 960 2.74 12.78 -32.56
N LEU A 961 3.10 12.29 -31.37
CA LEU A 961 4.11 12.91 -30.50
C LEU A 961 5.55 12.68 -30.98
N LEU A 962 5.78 11.63 -31.77
CA LEU A 962 7.14 11.18 -32.11
C LEU A 962 7.71 11.85 -33.38
N SER A 963 6.86 12.47 -34.21
CA SER A 963 7.24 13.33 -35.35
C SER A 963 8.19 14.45 -34.95
#